data_AF-A0A919YWX5-F1
#
_entry.id   AF-A0A919YWX5-F1
#
_cell.length_a   1.000
_cell.length_b   1.000
_cell.length_c   1.000
_cell.angle_alpha   90.00
_cell.angle_beta   90.00
_cell.angle_gamma   90.00
#
_symmetry.space_group_name_H-M   'P 1'
#
loop_
_entity.id
_entity.type
_entity.pdbx_description
1 polymer ?
#
loop_
_entity_poly.entity_id
_entity_poly.type
_entity_poly.pdbx_seq_one_letter_code
_entity_poly.pdbx_strand_id
1 'polypeptide(L)'
;MKISAKKVLSLLLAASIIVSLLPYGNVLAAEVEVWTESSLKNVFKDDAKPEKANTSIEWIAAKNEYESAQIVLRSNEPFDIHSVQFSDLVSGSEAIGTQHLKYNFVDYVYISGNSKIDPSSMVRSGAGDYPDPLLNAASIKVPARTTQPIWVTVYVPETAAAGSYIGTAAVNTSLGTIEVPIYLEVADVEIPDSKDGAFHITNWAWTAGRLYSNDADDAVFKQYGYPRYSQQWWNLMDIFAESMKEHRINTLLVPTYNLLKDGPGTRIDENGGYIFDWSKFDEYVQFFIDKGVIKRLEGAHLAYQSSVYKQFRIVTLVEDKRVRLVDQSGKGGLDPNNKYIALKKTFPGENKKLTLQFRFMEPQSGKWPKFQVLNGDSILVDLSTGSYAGGPISIVHRLNNNNEWQEIETIQSNSWYAVKIEVDLSQRKYDVSINGILKVSQADLLSPVASVNGIMLGTGGSSIGELYLDEVRIDDAKGNIVYDTFDTEDDEAAQASNFELIEYENTSFHIENTHQTTYVQQAIGSPGEIKWSSRFLPELQAHLAEKGWDQIWIQHVADEPYDSGNTYPIEEWEQAYERIAQYAPGMKTLDAVTFQSVNEGLVGKLDIWVPHENILDSSPSFYDDRQVLGEEVWFYTSLLPREKYLNRFVDQPVYYGRLMNWFAYGRNATGFLHWAWNHWNSPLDGVHVKGDTHIVYPDPDNASLKNSMRQDAMRDGAEDYELFKILEAKNPSRAKELVQSVVPDAINYSRDIDYILSKRKVLVRDAAGGYDATLRELTVDGQALEDFSPEQDEYVITLPEAAQQVPVVDAVANDPRAEVVIQQADAIPGTAIIIVTAYDKEAVASYRIRFEQSGTEPVQPPAAPTGLTAKAGDGAVTLNWTANAEADLAGYSIYQDGNRVASNIKETVYTVHSLMNGKEYTFAISAVNEEGTESVLSQAVKVTPFAAPSSIASLISLLDRYKASGDLSGPLANQLTNSAKQAAHHLSNGSKDQAAKFMHDFLKHLNKDPMQDKVTQAAKDALTAEAQAIIIDLTNK
;
A
#
# COMPACT_ATOMS: atom_id res chain seq x y z
N MET A 1 18.76 7.34 47.10
CA MET A 1 19.88 6.39 47.28
C MET A 1 20.63 6.36 45.94
N LYS A 2 21.71 7.14 45.83
CA LYS A 2 22.41 7.40 44.54
C LYS A 2 23.21 6.16 44.12
N ILE A 3 22.83 5.51 43.02
CA ILE A 3 23.66 4.50 42.34
C ILE A 3 24.35 5.23 41.18
N SER A 4 25.68 5.26 41.17
CA SER A 4 26.45 5.99 40.15
C SER A 4 26.44 5.26 38.80
N ALA A 5 26.45 6.02 37.70
CA ALA A 5 26.43 5.52 36.32
C ALA A 5 27.53 4.49 36.00
N LYS A 6 28.65 4.50 36.74
CA LYS A 6 29.72 3.48 36.62
C LYS A 6 29.28 2.08 37.06
N LYS A 7 28.27 1.94 37.94
CA LYS A 7 27.75 0.63 38.39
C LYS A 7 26.74 0.02 37.42
N VAL A 8 26.03 0.82 36.63
CA VAL A 8 25.10 0.32 35.60
C VAL A 8 25.89 -0.22 34.40
N LEU A 9 26.97 0.46 34.00
CA LEU A 9 27.84 0.02 32.91
C LEU A 9 28.65 -1.25 33.25
N SER A 10 28.95 -1.48 34.54
CA SER A 10 29.62 -2.72 34.99
C SER A 10 28.65 -3.89 35.23
N LEU A 11 27.34 -3.64 35.33
CA LEU A 11 26.31 -4.69 35.34
C LEU A 11 25.95 -5.17 33.92
N LEU A 12 25.96 -4.27 32.92
CA LEU A 12 25.82 -4.65 31.51
C LEU A 12 27.03 -5.43 30.97
N LEU A 13 28.24 -5.12 31.43
CA LEU A 13 29.44 -5.90 31.05
C LEU A 13 29.60 -7.22 31.82
N ALA A 14 29.01 -7.36 33.01
CA ALA A 14 29.11 -8.58 33.82
C ALA A 14 28.13 -9.69 33.39
N ALA A 15 27.03 -9.33 32.70
CA ALA A 15 26.11 -10.30 32.11
C ALA A 15 26.72 -11.04 30.89
N SER A 16 27.77 -10.49 30.25
CA SER A 16 28.43 -11.11 29.11
C SER A 16 29.54 -12.13 29.47
N ILE A 17 29.88 -12.32 30.75
CA ILE A 17 31.05 -13.13 31.16
C ILE A 17 30.71 -14.40 31.98
N ILE A 18 29.45 -14.64 32.35
CA ILE A 18 29.06 -15.89 33.06
C ILE A 18 28.16 -16.78 32.17
N VAL A 19 28.63 -17.09 30.96
CA VAL A 19 28.23 -18.29 30.22
C VAL A 19 29.49 -18.90 29.58
N SER A 20 30.44 -19.34 30.40
CA SER A 20 31.43 -20.30 29.94
C SER A 20 31.89 -21.11 31.15
N LEU A 21 31.53 -22.41 31.14
CA LEU A 21 32.22 -23.55 31.77
C LEU A 21 31.23 -24.63 32.22
N LEU A 22 30.73 -25.43 31.27
CA LEU A 22 30.44 -26.85 31.45
C LEU A 22 30.88 -27.61 30.18
N PRO A 23 31.34 -28.87 30.29
CA PRO A 23 32.30 -29.45 29.37
C PRO A 23 31.68 -29.89 28.03
N TYR A 24 32.35 -29.50 26.95
CA TYR A 24 32.11 -29.93 25.58
C TYR A 24 32.24 -31.45 25.43
N GLY A 25 31.12 -32.10 25.12
CA GLY A 25 31.12 -33.36 24.39
C GLY A 25 31.20 -33.06 22.90
N ASN A 26 32.33 -33.36 22.27
CA ASN A 26 32.50 -33.27 20.81
C ASN A 26 31.57 -34.29 20.11
N VAL A 27 30.46 -33.78 19.59
CA VAL A 27 29.79 -34.31 18.41
C VAL A 27 29.77 -33.15 17.42
N LEU A 28 30.30 -33.33 16.22
CA LEU A 28 30.22 -32.33 15.14
C LEU A 28 28.74 -32.17 14.76
N ALA A 29 28.03 -31.29 15.49
CA ALA A 29 26.66 -30.92 15.22
C ALA A 29 26.64 -29.92 14.06
N ALA A 30 25.71 -30.09 13.11
CA ALA A 30 25.50 -29.13 12.05
C ALA A 30 25.25 -27.74 12.68
N GLU A 31 26.12 -26.76 12.42
CA GLU A 31 25.91 -25.39 12.86
C GLU A 31 24.69 -24.83 12.10
N VAL A 32 23.65 -24.46 12.84
CA VAL A 32 22.56 -23.65 12.33
C VAL A 32 23.00 -22.19 12.43
N GLU A 33 23.08 -21.51 11.29
CA GLU A 33 23.30 -20.07 11.25
C GLU A 33 22.01 -19.36 11.70
N VAL A 34 22.15 -18.41 12.62
CA VAL A 34 21.04 -17.63 13.18
C VAL A 34 21.39 -16.16 13.16
N TRP A 35 20.43 -15.32 12.78
CA TRP A 35 20.46 -13.88 12.93
C TRP A 35 19.05 -13.29 13.05
N THR A 36 18.96 -12.00 13.38
CA THR A 36 17.71 -11.25 13.40
C THR A 36 17.69 -10.18 12.30
N GLU A 37 16.49 -9.89 11.80
CA GLU A 37 16.23 -8.86 10.79
C GLU A 37 14.98 -8.05 11.16
N SER A 38 14.89 -6.83 10.62
CA SER A 38 13.68 -6.00 10.74
C SER A 38 12.49 -6.64 9.99
N SER A 39 11.26 -6.34 10.42
CA SER A 39 10.05 -6.60 9.63
C SER A 39 10.07 -5.91 8.25
N LEU A 40 10.85 -4.83 8.11
CA LEU A 40 10.92 -4.03 6.88
C LEU A 40 11.78 -4.65 5.76
N LYS A 41 12.34 -5.84 5.97
CA LYS A 41 13.23 -6.52 5.02
C LYS A 41 12.63 -7.82 4.48
N ASN A 42 12.64 -7.99 3.17
CA ASN A 42 12.34 -9.28 2.54
C ASN A 42 13.55 -10.22 2.69
N VAL A 43 13.35 -11.39 3.30
CA VAL A 43 14.40 -12.42 3.48
C VAL A 43 14.11 -13.59 2.54
N PHE A 44 14.96 -13.78 1.54
CA PHE A 44 14.81 -14.78 0.49
C PHE A 44 15.39 -16.14 0.89
N LYS A 45 14.86 -17.22 0.30
CA LYS A 45 15.32 -18.61 0.53
C LYS A 45 16.83 -18.80 0.31
N ASP A 46 17.40 -18.02 -0.59
CA ASP A 46 18.80 -18.07 -1.00
C ASP A 46 19.71 -17.09 -0.25
N ASP A 47 19.16 -16.26 0.65
CA ASP A 47 19.97 -15.33 1.45
C ASP A 47 20.94 -16.07 2.35
N ALA A 48 22.18 -15.60 2.43
CA ALA A 48 23.14 -16.05 3.42
C ALA A 48 23.12 -15.13 4.64
N LYS A 49 23.62 -15.62 5.78
CA LYS A 49 23.81 -14.78 6.96
C LYS A 49 24.72 -13.57 6.62
N PRO A 50 24.27 -12.32 6.86
CA PRO A 50 25.10 -11.14 6.63
C PRO A 50 26.37 -11.13 7.49
N GLU A 51 27.44 -10.47 7.03
CA GLU A 51 28.68 -10.33 7.82
C GLU A 51 28.46 -9.58 9.14
N LYS A 52 27.59 -8.56 9.11
CA LYS A 52 27.19 -7.76 10.27
C LYS A 52 25.73 -8.03 10.61
N ALA A 53 25.43 -9.26 10.99
CA ALA A 53 24.07 -9.65 11.33
C ALA A 53 23.75 -9.34 12.81
N ASN A 54 22.53 -8.86 13.06
CA ASN A 54 22.01 -8.70 14.41
C ASN A 54 21.75 -10.08 15.04
N THR A 55 21.80 -10.14 16.38
CA THR A 55 21.62 -11.40 17.13
C THR A 55 20.50 -11.31 18.16
N SER A 56 19.79 -10.19 18.21
CA SER A 56 18.71 -9.90 19.13
C SER A 56 17.59 -9.15 18.44
N ILE A 57 16.38 -9.29 18.96
CA ILE A 57 15.25 -8.45 18.59
C ILE A 57 15.31 -7.19 19.43
N GLU A 58 15.19 -6.03 18.79
CA GLU A 58 15.17 -4.72 19.45
C GLU A 58 13.98 -3.91 18.96
N TRP A 59 13.06 -3.61 19.87
CA TRP A 59 11.84 -2.85 19.58
C TRP A 59 11.73 -1.60 20.45
N ILE A 60 11.04 -0.60 19.91
CA ILE A 60 10.46 0.49 20.67
C ILE A 60 8.99 0.60 20.27
N ALA A 61 8.09 0.73 21.25
CA ALA A 61 6.66 0.80 21.00
C ALA A 61 5.97 1.72 22.01
N ALA A 62 4.88 2.33 21.57
CA ALA A 62 3.85 2.90 22.41
C ALA A 62 3.02 1.79 23.08
N LYS A 63 2.19 2.18 24.05
CA LYS A 63 1.13 1.33 24.57
C LYS A 63 0.02 1.21 23.52
N ASN A 64 -0.63 0.05 23.49
CA ASN A 64 -1.59 -0.35 22.47
C ASN A 64 -0.99 -0.51 21.06
N GLU A 65 0.32 -0.71 20.91
CA GLU A 65 0.99 -0.81 19.60
C GLU A 65 1.49 -2.23 19.32
N TYR A 66 1.62 -2.59 18.04
CA TYR A 66 2.27 -3.82 17.60
C TYR A 66 3.66 -3.51 17.01
N GLU A 67 4.65 -4.35 17.28
CA GLU A 67 5.94 -4.30 16.60
C GLU A 67 6.37 -5.71 16.18
N SER A 68 7.02 -5.81 15.02
CA SER A 68 7.42 -7.10 14.43
C SER A 68 8.92 -7.13 14.09
N ALA A 69 9.48 -8.34 14.06
CA ALA A 69 10.86 -8.62 13.64
C ALA A 69 10.95 -10.04 13.07
N GLN A 70 12.13 -10.41 12.56
CA GLN A 70 12.38 -11.75 12.04
C GLN A 70 13.53 -12.42 12.79
N ILE A 71 13.33 -13.68 13.20
CA ILE A 71 14.42 -14.60 13.54
C ILE A 71 14.68 -15.46 12.31
N VAL A 72 15.91 -15.49 11.82
CA VAL A 72 16.24 -16.14 10.55
C VAL A 72 17.21 -17.29 10.79
N LEU A 73 16.88 -18.46 10.25
CA LEU A 73 17.65 -19.69 10.39
C LEU A 73 18.08 -20.23 9.02
N ARG A 74 19.31 -20.73 8.94
CA ARG A 74 19.85 -21.44 7.76
C ARG A 74 20.79 -22.56 8.21
N SER A 75 20.77 -23.71 7.55
CA SER A 75 21.73 -24.79 7.83
C SER A 75 22.19 -25.47 6.55
N ASN A 76 23.36 -26.10 6.57
CA ASN A 76 23.87 -26.91 5.46
C ASN A 76 23.16 -28.27 5.33
N GLU A 77 22.49 -28.73 6.39
CA GLU A 77 21.71 -29.96 6.43
C GLU A 77 20.22 -29.64 6.59
N PRO A 78 19.30 -30.51 6.15
CA PRO A 78 17.88 -30.31 6.40
C PRO A 78 17.58 -30.43 7.91
N PHE A 79 16.63 -29.63 8.39
CA PHE A 79 16.21 -29.64 9.80
C PHE A 79 14.74 -29.24 9.94
N ASP A 80 14.17 -29.55 11.09
CA ASP A 80 12.80 -29.15 11.43
C ASP A 80 12.83 -28.05 12.49
N ILE A 81 11.98 -27.04 12.37
CA ILE A 81 11.66 -26.10 13.45
C ILE A 81 10.36 -26.58 14.09
N HIS A 82 10.42 -26.98 15.35
CA HIS A 82 9.30 -27.59 16.06
C HIS A 82 8.39 -26.58 16.76
N SER A 83 8.94 -25.50 17.31
CA SER A 83 8.21 -24.43 17.98
C SER A 83 9.10 -23.22 18.28
N VAL A 84 8.48 -22.09 18.62
CA VAL A 84 9.12 -20.97 19.32
C VAL A 84 8.44 -20.78 20.66
N GLN A 85 9.22 -20.71 21.73
CA GLN A 85 8.74 -20.46 23.10
C GLN A 85 9.27 -19.12 23.58
N PHE A 86 8.39 -18.24 24.02
CA PHE A 86 8.77 -16.95 24.57
C PHE A 86 8.89 -17.02 26.10
N SER A 87 9.80 -16.24 26.67
CA SER A 87 9.68 -15.82 28.07
C SER A 87 8.71 -14.64 28.19
N ASP A 88 8.22 -14.38 29.39
CA ASP A 88 7.65 -13.06 29.68
C ASP A 88 8.74 -11.99 29.42
N LEU A 89 8.33 -10.81 28.94
CA LEU A 89 9.22 -9.66 28.86
C LEU A 89 9.14 -8.95 30.21
N VAL A 90 10.27 -8.74 30.89
CA VAL A 90 10.29 -8.24 32.28
C VAL A 90 11.01 -6.90 32.41
N SER A 91 10.44 -5.98 33.19
CA SER A 91 11.05 -4.70 33.58
C SER A 91 10.86 -4.47 35.09
N GLY A 92 11.88 -4.81 35.89
CA GLY A 92 11.78 -4.75 37.34
C GLY A 92 10.71 -5.72 37.88
N SER A 93 9.62 -5.18 38.45
CA SER A 93 8.45 -5.95 38.89
C SER A 93 7.35 -6.09 37.84
N GLU A 94 7.43 -5.33 36.75
CA GLU A 94 6.44 -5.33 35.68
C GLU A 94 6.76 -6.42 34.64
N ALA A 95 5.72 -6.97 34.02
CA ALA A 95 5.86 -7.97 32.97
C ALA A 95 4.81 -7.83 31.87
N ILE A 96 5.24 -8.02 30.62
CA ILE A 96 4.35 -8.29 29.48
C ILE A 96 4.36 -9.80 29.26
N GLY A 97 3.20 -10.42 29.49
CA GLY A 97 3.07 -11.87 29.44
C GLY A 97 3.19 -12.45 28.03
N THR A 98 3.64 -13.71 27.94
CA THR A 98 3.81 -14.43 26.67
C THR A 98 2.59 -14.48 25.75
N GLN A 99 1.36 -14.31 26.28
CA GLN A 99 0.13 -14.25 25.47
C GLN A 99 0.09 -13.06 24.49
N HIS A 100 0.94 -12.06 24.68
CA HIS A 100 1.08 -10.90 23.80
C HIS A 100 2.19 -11.05 22.76
N LEU A 101 2.84 -12.21 22.72
CA LEU A 101 3.87 -12.56 21.76
C LEU A 101 3.38 -13.70 20.89
N LYS A 102 3.61 -13.58 19.58
CA LYS A 102 3.28 -14.64 18.63
C LYS A 102 4.37 -14.79 17.58
N TYR A 103 4.34 -15.94 16.91
CA TYR A 103 5.19 -16.19 15.76
C TYR A 103 4.42 -16.82 14.60
N ASN A 104 4.91 -16.57 13.40
CA ASN A 104 4.48 -17.21 12.17
C ASN A 104 5.71 -17.57 11.34
N PHE A 105 5.68 -18.69 10.61
CA PHE A 105 6.72 -18.94 9.61
C PHE A 105 6.42 -18.13 8.36
N VAL A 106 7.43 -17.44 7.81
CA VAL A 106 7.29 -16.74 6.53
C VAL A 106 7.33 -17.78 5.41
N ASP A 107 6.25 -17.89 4.65
CA ASP A 107 6.18 -18.71 3.45
C ASP A 107 6.61 -17.91 2.22
N TYR A 108 6.78 -18.62 1.11
CA TYR A 108 7.19 -18.05 -0.15
C TYR A 108 6.18 -18.32 -1.26
N VAL A 109 5.78 -17.26 -1.94
CA VAL A 109 4.99 -17.35 -3.17
C VAL A 109 5.90 -17.35 -4.38
N TYR A 110 5.75 -18.33 -5.24
CA TYR A 110 6.44 -18.34 -6.52
C TYR A 110 5.75 -17.39 -7.50
N ILE A 111 6.51 -16.51 -8.13
CA ILE A 111 6.04 -15.73 -9.29
C ILE A 111 6.85 -16.12 -10.53
N SER A 112 6.16 -16.30 -11.66
CA SER A 112 6.76 -16.66 -12.96
C SER A 112 7.58 -15.55 -13.61
N GLY A 113 7.44 -14.33 -13.11
CA GLY A 113 8.17 -13.14 -13.51
C GLY A 113 7.64 -11.92 -12.76
N ASN A 114 8.47 -10.87 -12.70
CA ASN A 114 8.09 -9.64 -12.00
C ASN A 114 6.91 -8.92 -12.67
N SER A 115 6.22 -8.15 -11.86
CA SER A 115 5.31 -7.09 -12.23
C SER A 115 5.95 -6.14 -13.23
N LYS A 116 5.15 -5.55 -14.12
CA LYS A 116 5.60 -4.49 -15.04
C LYS A 116 5.68 -3.14 -14.30
N ILE A 117 6.66 -3.00 -13.41
CA ILE A 117 6.91 -1.81 -12.58
C ILE A 117 8.30 -1.21 -12.86
N ASP A 118 8.61 -0.04 -12.29
CA ASP A 118 9.95 0.52 -12.35
C ASP A 118 10.99 -0.45 -11.73
N PRO A 119 12.08 -0.79 -12.43
CA PRO A 119 13.08 -1.74 -11.91
C PRO A 119 13.72 -1.32 -10.59
N SER A 120 13.79 -0.02 -10.29
CA SER A 120 14.30 0.50 -9.02
C SER A 120 13.31 0.35 -7.85
N SER A 121 12.06 0.04 -8.15
CA SER A 121 11.01 -0.25 -7.16
C SER A 121 10.89 -1.75 -6.87
N MET A 122 11.64 -2.60 -7.56
CA MET A 122 11.59 -4.05 -7.36
C MET A 122 12.50 -4.49 -6.22
N VAL A 123 12.03 -5.42 -5.39
CA VAL A 123 12.86 -6.01 -4.33
C VAL A 123 13.96 -6.92 -4.90
N ARG A 124 13.67 -7.61 -6.01
CA ARG A 124 14.66 -8.35 -6.80
C ARG A 124 14.14 -8.65 -8.20
N SER A 125 15.04 -9.06 -9.09
CA SER A 125 14.75 -9.36 -10.50
C SER A 125 14.59 -10.86 -10.78
N GLY A 126 13.66 -11.18 -11.68
CA GLY A 126 13.40 -12.51 -12.20
C GLY A 126 12.29 -13.28 -11.49
N ALA A 127 11.92 -14.39 -12.11
CA ALA A 127 11.05 -15.39 -11.53
C ALA A 127 11.68 -16.01 -10.27
N GLY A 128 10.86 -16.41 -9.32
CA GLY A 128 11.32 -17.11 -8.12
C GLY A 128 10.37 -16.99 -6.95
N ASP A 129 10.85 -17.46 -5.81
CA ASP A 129 10.15 -17.46 -4.52
C ASP A 129 10.30 -16.10 -3.80
N TYR A 130 9.18 -15.46 -3.47
CA TYR A 130 9.13 -14.17 -2.75
C TYR A 130 8.49 -14.39 -1.37
N PRO A 131 9.12 -13.93 -0.27
CA PRO A 131 8.57 -14.05 1.06
C PRO A 131 7.35 -13.14 1.21
N ASP A 132 6.21 -13.67 1.61
CA ASP A 132 5.04 -12.82 1.89
C ASP A 132 4.01 -13.44 2.87
N PRO A 133 3.45 -14.65 2.66
CA PRO A 133 2.42 -15.18 3.55
C PRO A 133 3.00 -15.54 4.92
N LEU A 134 2.25 -15.25 5.98
CA LEU A 134 2.57 -15.66 7.35
C LEU A 134 1.76 -16.92 7.70
N LEU A 135 2.44 -18.06 7.85
CA LEU A 135 1.79 -19.35 8.09
C LEU A 135 1.26 -19.48 9.52
N ASN A 136 0.09 -20.10 9.66
CA ASN A 136 -0.47 -20.56 10.94
C ASN A 136 0.07 -21.93 11.37
N ALA A 137 1.23 -22.34 10.86
CA ALA A 137 1.82 -23.64 11.13
C ALA A 137 2.56 -23.64 12.47
N ALA A 138 2.32 -24.66 13.31
CA ALA A 138 3.03 -24.82 14.58
C ALA A 138 4.52 -25.19 14.39
N SER A 139 4.84 -25.89 13.29
CA SER A 139 6.19 -26.37 12.95
C SER A 139 6.42 -26.34 11.44
N ILE A 140 7.67 -26.28 10.99
CA ILE A 140 8.04 -26.31 9.57
C ILE A 140 9.29 -27.15 9.32
N LYS A 141 9.36 -27.79 8.16
CA LYS A 141 10.57 -28.47 7.67
C LYS A 141 11.37 -27.53 6.79
N VAL A 142 12.66 -27.41 7.07
CA VAL A 142 13.57 -26.53 6.35
C VAL A 142 14.57 -27.36 5.54
N PRO A 143 14.55 -27.27 4.20
CA PRO A 143 15.53 -27.96 3.37
C PRO A 143 16.97 -27.46 3.64
N ALA A 144 17.95 -28.31 3.34
CA ALA A 144 19.35 -27.92 3.36
C ALA A 144 19.59 -26.66 2.52
N ARG A 145 20.45 -25.77 3.02
CA ARG A 145 20.89 -24.52 2.35
C ARG A 145 19.73 -23.63 1.93
N THR A 146 18.65 -23.67 2.69
CA THR A 146 17.49 -22.78 2.54
C THR A 146 17.38 -21.93 3.79
N THR A 147 17.07 -20.65 3.60
CA THR A 147 16.84 -19.69 4.66
C THR A 147 15.37 -19.67 5.02
N GLN A 148 15.08 -19.80 6.31
CA GLN A 148 13.72 -19.78 6.85
C GLN A 148 13.58 -18.65 7.87
N PRO A 149 12.81 -17.60 7.56
CA PRO A 149 12.44 -16.57 8.51
C PRO A 149 11.28 -17.02 9.38
N ILE A 150 11.32 -16.62 10.64
CA ILE A 150 10.24 -16.69 11.62
C ILE A 150 9.85 -15.24 11.92
N TRP A 151 8.65 -14.85 11.53
CA TRP A 151 8.05 -13.57 11.87
C TRP A 151 7.63 -13.59 13.33
N VAL A 152 8.14 -12.67 14.13
CA VAL A 152 7.83 -12.53 15.57
C VAL A 152 7.15 -11.19 15.77
N THR A 153 6.04 -11.18 16.49
CA THR A 153 5.27 -9.95 16.76
C THR A 153 4.98 -9.84 18.25
N VAL A 154 5.14 -8.63 18.80
CA VAL A 154 4.68 -8.25 20.13
C VAL A 154 3.51 -7.28 20.00
N TYR A 155 2.49 -7.47 20.84
CA TYR A 155 1.50 -6.44 21.15
C TYR A 155 1.83 -5.85 22.52
N VAL A 156 1.91 -4.53 22.64
CA VAL A 156 2.12 -3.87 23.92
C VAL A 156 0.75 -3.47 24.49
N PRO A 157 0.27 -4.08 25.59
CA PRO A 157 -1.03 -3.74 26.16
C PRO A 157 -1.10 -2.27 26.61
N GLU A 158 -2.28 -1.65 26.51
CA GLU A 158 -2.58 -0.30 27.05
C GLU A 158 -2.15 -0.16 28.52
N THR A 159 -2.24 -1.23 29.31
CA THR A 159 -1.90 -1.23 30.73
C THR A 159 -0.40 -1.41 31.03
N ALA A 160 0.44 -1.61 30.00
CA ALA A 160 1.87 -1.80 30.20
C ALA A 160 2.53 -0.53 30.78
N ALA A 161 3.43 -0.69 31.74
CA ALA A 161 4.22 0.41 32.24
C ALA A 161 5.28 0.82 31.21
N ALA A 162 5.60 2.11 31.14
CA ALA A 162 6.74 2.57 30.34
C ALA A 162 8.04 2.06 30.97
N GLY A 163 9.00 1.63 30.14
CA GLY A 163 10.26 1.08 30.62
C GLY A 163 10.96 0.17 29.62
N SER A 164 12.13 -0.35 30.02
CA SER A 164 12.90 -1.30 29.23
C SER A 164 12.63 -2.73 29.71
N TYR A 165 12.08 -3.55 28.84
CA TYR A 165 11.74 -4.94 29.06
C TYR A 165 12.76 -5.86 28.38
N ILE A 166 13.07 -6.98 29.03
CA ILE A 166 14.00 -8.00 28.51
C ILE A 166 13.30 -9.36 28.54
N GLY A 167 13.47 -10.15 27.49
CA GLY A 167 13.02 -11.54 27.44
C GLY A 167 13.80 -12.36 26.42
N THR A 168 13.33 -13.57 26.12
CA THR A 168 13.93 -14.45 25.12
C THR A 168 12.90 -15.15 24.26
N ALA A 169 13.29 -15.50 23.03
CA ALA A 169 12.62 -16.47 22.17
C ALA A 169 13.51 -17.71 22.01
N ALA A 170 13.05 -18.85 22.53
CA ALA A 170 13.68 -20.15 22.38
C ALA A 170 13.12 -20.86 21.14
N VAL A 171 13.91 -20.92 20.07
CA VAL A 171 13.57 -21.63 18.83
C VAL A 171 14.02 -23.08 18.96
N ASN A 172 13.05 -23.99 19.06
CA ASN A 172 13.32 -25.41 19.21
C ASN A 172 13.41 -26.10 17.85
N THR A 173 14.57 -26.65 17.52
CA THR A 173 14.81 -27.33 16.24
C THR A 173 15.23 -28.79 16.44
N SER A 174 15.20 -29.58 15.38
CA SER A 174 15.75 -30.94 15.37
C SER A 174 17.29 -30.98 15.55
N LEU A 175 17.97 -29.83 15.43
CA LEU A 175 19.42 -29.68 15.60
C LEU A 175 19.80 -29.03 16.95
N GLY A 176 18.82 -28.69 17.79
CA GLY A 176 19.02 -28.05 19.09
C GLY A 176 18.12 -26.83 19.30
N THR A 177 18.15 -26.28 20.51
CA THR A 177 17.42 -25.07 20.87
C THR A 177 18.34 -23.86 20.71
N ILE A 178 17.82 -22.81 20.09
CA ILE A 178 18.50 -21.53 19.86
C ILE A 178 17.78 -20.47 20.70
N GLU A 179 18.50 -19.77 21.56
CA GLU A 179 17.96 -18.66 22.36
C GLU A 179 18.27 -17.33 21.67
N VAL A 180 17.23 -16.53 21.40
CA VAL A 180 17.34 -15.19 20.82
C VAL A 180 16.88 -14.15 21.86
N PRO A 181 17.75 -13.23 22.32
CA PRO A 181 17.35 -12.18 23.23
C PRO A 181 16.35 -11.19 22.60
N ILE A 182 15.40 -10.72 23.41
CA ILE A 182 14.43 -9.69 23.06
C ILE A 182 14.62 -8.49 23.99
N TYR A 183 14.76 -7.30 23.41
CA TYR A 183 14.76 -6.02 24.10
C TYR A 183 13.59 -5.17 23.58
N LEU A 184 12.74 -4.70 24.48
CA LEU A 184 11.60 -3.86 24.17
C LEU A 184 11.62 -2.60 25.03
N GLU A 185 11.65 -1.43 24.41
CA GLU A 185 11.42 -0.14 25.06
C GLU A 185 9.94 0.24 24.91
N VAL A 186 9.19 0.27 26.01
CA VAL A 186 7.82 0.80 26.04
C VAL A 186 7.90 2.28 26.39
N ALA A 187 7.52 3.14 25.46
CA ALA A 187 7.47 4.59 25.65
C ALA A 187 6.20 5.01 26.41
N ASP A 188 6.26 6.15 27.11
CA ASP A 188 5.12 6.69 27.85
C ASP A 188 4.17 7.48 26.94
N VAL A 189 3.64 6.80 25.94
CA VAL A 189 2.63 7.27 24.99
C VAL A 189 1.73 6.09 24.63
N GLU A 190 0.46 6.35 24.39
CA GLU A 190 -0.55 5.36 24.04
C GLU A 190 -1.19 5.77 22.73
N ILE A 191 -1.29 4.84 21.78
CA ILE A 191 -2.06 5.06 20.55
C ILE A 191 -3.51 4.63 20.78
N PRO A 192 -4.49 5.32 20.17
CA PRO A 192 -5.90 4.99 20.33
C PRO A 192 -6.22 3.60 19.76
N ASP A 193 -7.31 3.00 20.25
CA ASP A 193 -7.90 1.82 19.61
C ASP A 193 -8.29 2.16 18.16
N SER A 194 -8.27 1.17 17.28
CA SER A 194 -8.45 1.33 15.83
C SER A 194 -9.74 2.08 15.46
N LYS A 195 -10.84 1.83 16.19
CA LYS A 195 -12.12 2.52 15.96
C LYS A 195 -12.09 4.01 16.34
N ASP A 196 -11.20 4.38 17.26
CA ASP A 196 -11.09 5.73 17.81
C ASP A 196 -9.96 6.54 17.16
N GLY A 197 -9.02 5.88 16.45
CA GLY A 197 -7.89 6.49 15.75
C GLY A 197 -8.26 7.54 14.69
N ALA A 198 -7.35 8.45 14.41
CA ALA A 198 -7.55 9.52 13.43
C ALA A 198 -7.54 9.01 11.97
N PHE A 199 -6.89 7.87 11.70
CA PHE A 199 -6.74 7.34 10.36
C PHE A 199 -7.80 6.29 9.99
N HIS A 200 -8.34 6.40 8.78
CA HIS A 200 -9.26 5.42 8.20
C HIS A 200 -8.53 4.45 7.28
N ILE A 201 -8.72 3.14 7.47
CA ILE A 201 -8.16 2.15 6.55
C ILE A 201 -9.26 1.21 6.08
N THR A 202 -9.39 1.12 4.76
CA THR A 202 -10.24 0.13 4.10
C THR A 202 -9.40 -0.72 3.15
N ASN A 203 -9.53 -2.03 3.28
CA ASN A 203 -9.18 -2.99 2.24
C ASN A 203 -10.46 -3.75 1.95
N TRP A 204 -11.02 -3.61 0.74
CA TRP A 204 -12.33 -4.17 0.46
C TRP A 204 -12.36 -5.69 0.62
N ALA A 205 -13.22 -6.15 1.52
CA ALA A 205 -13.43 -7.54 1.86
C ALA A 205 -14.49 -8.15 0.92
N TRP A 206 -14.09 -9.14 0.12
CA TRP A 206 -14.95 -9.89 -0.78
C TRP A 206 -15.45 -11.16 -0.08
N THR A 207 -16.09 -11.00 1.08
CA THR A 207 -16.48 -12.13 1.95
C THR A 207 -17.89 -12.65 1.71
N ALA A 208 -18.78 -11.82 1.16
CA ALA A 208 -20.18 -12.14 0.89
C ALA A 208 -20.51 -12.10 -0.62
N GLY A 209 -19.57 -12.56 -1.45
CA GLY A 209 -19.66 -12.52 -2.91
C GLY A 209 -18.96 -11.30 -3.53
N ARG A 210 -18.75 -11.33 -4.85
CA ARG A 210 -18.37 -10.13 -5.58
C ARG A 210 -19.58 -9.20 -5.64
N LEU A 211 -19.36 -7.90 -5.51
CA LEU A 211 -20.38 -6.87 -5.69
C LEU A 211 -21.18 -7.18 -6.97
N TYR A 212 -22.51 -7.24 -6.83
CA TYR A 212 -23.47 -7.51 -7.92
C TYR A 212 -23.38 -8.92 -8.54
N SER A 213 -22.59 -9.83 -7.99
CA SER A 213 -22.42 -11.18 -8.55
C SER A 213 -23.31 -12.23 -7.90
N ASN A 214 -23.46 -13.36 -8.59
CA ASN A 214 -24.05 -14.58 -8.04
C ASN A 214 -23.02 -15.39 -7.23
N ASP A 215 -23.48 -16.44 -6.53
CA ASP A 215 -22.65 -17.32 -5.68
C ASP A 215 -21.45 -17.94 -6.42
N ALA A 216 -21.55 -18.10 -7.74
CA ALA A 216 -20.49 -18.65 -8.57
C ALA A 216 -19.20 -17.81 -8.59
N ASP A 217 -19.22 -16.58 -8.06
CA ASP A 217 -18.05 -15.69 -7.95
C ASP A 217 -17.61 -15.38 -6.51
N ASP A 218 -18.20 -16.06 -5.51
CA ASP A 218 -17.81 -15.91 -4.12
C ASP A 218 -16.41 -16.52 -3.83
N ALA A 219 -15.49 -15.69 -3.38
CA ALA A 219 -14.11 -16.08 -3.08
C ALA A 219 -14.02 -17.02 -1.86
N VAL A 220 -14.84 -16.81 -0.83
CA VAL A 220 -14.87 -17.68 0.35
C VAL A 220 -15.41 -19.05 -0.02
N PHE A 221 -16.52 -19.11 -0.76
CA PHE A 221 -17.08 -20.39 -1.21
C PHE A 221 -16.09 -21.15 -2.11
N LYS A 222 -15.44 -20.48 -3.06
CA LYS A 222 -14.45 -21.13 -3.95
C LYS A 222 -13.23 -21.68 -3.21
N GLN A 223 -12.72 -20.95 -2.21
CA GLN A 223 -11.48 -21.34 -1.52
C GLN A 223 -11.72 -22.30 -0.35
N TYR A 224 -12.85 -22.18 0.37
CA TYR A 224 -13.14 -22.96 1.58
C TYR A 224 -14.30 -23.95 1.41
N GLY A 225 -15.14 -23.78 0.39
CA GLY A 225 -16.39 -24.54 0.23
C GLY A 225 -17.48 -24.15 1.23
N TYR A 226 -17.34 -23.02 1.94
CA TYR A 226 -18.28 -22.59 2.97
C TYR A 226 -19.41 -21.78 2.36
N PRO A 227 -20.66 -22.28 2.37
CA PRO A 227 -21.81 -21.49 1.91
C PRO A 227 -21.94 -20.22 2.77
N ARG A 228 -22.29 -19.10 2.13
CA ARG A 228 -22.56 -17.82 2.81
C ARG A 228 -23.56 -18.04 3.95
N TYR A 229 -23.31 -17.41 5.09
CA TYR A 229 -24.12 -17.50 6.33
C TYR A 229 -24.15 -18.87 7.03
N SER A 230 -23.42 -19.87 6.55
CA SER A 230 -23.22 -21.10 7.32
C SER A 230 -22.41 -20.83 8.60
N GLN A 231 -22.50 -21.72 9.60
CA GLN A 231 -21.72 -21.57 10.83
C GLN A 231 -20.20 -21.51 10.55
N GLN A 232 -19.71 -22.30 9.58
CA GLN A 232 -18.30 -22.28 9.19
C GLN A 232 -17.89 -20.94 8.57
N TRP A 233 -18.78 -20.36 7.75
CA TRP A 233 -18.56 -19.03 7.18
C TRP A 233 -18.54 -17.94 8.27
N TRP A 234 -19.45 -17.97 9.24
CA TRP A 234 -19.45 -17.03 10.37
C TRP A 234 -18.22 -17.17 11.27
N ASN A 235 -17.75 -18.40 11.49
CA ASN A 235 -16.49 -18.62 12.21
C ASN A 235 -15.30 -18.02 11.43
N LEU A 236 -15.32 -18.06 10.10
CA LEU A 236 -14.30 -17.38 9.30
C LEU A 236 -14.45 -15.86 9.37
N MET A 237 -15.68 -15.30 9.40
CA MET A 237 -15.87 -13.86 9.57
C MET A 237 -15.34 -13.34 10.90
N ASP A 238 -15.37 -14.17 11.95
CA ASP A 238 -14.71 -13.88 13.23
C ASP A 238 -13.21 -13.65 13.04
N ILE A 239 -12.56 -14.52 12.26
CA ILE A 239 -11.13 -14.40 11.94
C ILE A 239 -10.85 -13.17 11.08
N PHE A 240 -11.74 -12.81 10.15
CA PHE A 240 -11.62 -11.55 9.41
C PHE A 240 -11.74 -10.35 10.36
N ALA A 241 -12.69 -10.35 11.30
CA ALA A 241 -12.83 -9.26 12.28
C ALA A 241 -11.61 -9.15 13.20
N GLU A 242 -11.05 -10.25 13.68
CA GLU A 242 -9.81 -10.24 14.47
C GLU A 242 -8.62 -9.71 13.64
N SER A 243 -8.51 -10.10 12.36
CA SER A 243 -7.48 -9.55 11.46
C SER A 243 -7.69 -8.05 11.22
N MET A 244 -8.94 -7.58 11.07
CA MET A 244 -9.26 -6.15 10.96
C MET A 244 -8.77 -5.38 12.20
N LYS A 245 -9.08 -5.88 13.39
CA LYS A 245 -8.67 -5.27 14.66
C LYS A 245 -7.16 -5.15 14.77
N GLU A 246 -6.47 -6.26 14.56
CA GLU A 246 -5.01 -6.32 14.67
C GLU A 246 -4.33 -5.38 13.67
N HIS A 247 -4.86 -5.25 12.45
CA HIS A 247 -4.21 -4.48 11.38
C HIS A 247 -4.78 -3.08 11.17
N ARG A 248 -5.55 -2.59 12.16
CA ARG A 248 -6.17 -1.27 12.15
C ARG A 248 -7.10 -1.00 10.96
N ILE A 249 -7.67 -2.05 10.35
CA ILE A 249 -8.66 -1.92 9.28
C ILE A 249 -10.01 -1.61 9.93
N ASN A 250 -10.33 -0.32 10.04
CA ASN A 250 -11.49 0.16 10.78
C ASN A 250 -12.67 0.58 9.89
N THR A 251 -12.54 0.40 8.58
CA THR A 251 -13.60 0.72 7.63
C THR A 251 -13.97 -0.52 6.82
N LEU A 252 -15.27 -0.82 6.77
CA LEU A 252 -15.81 -2.04 6.14
C LEU A 252 -16.66 -1.69 4.93
N LEU A 253 -16.29 -2.20 3.76
CA LEU A 253 -17.18 -2.25 2.61
C LEU A 253 -18.33 -3.22 2.87
N VAL A 254 -19.54 -2.69 2.81
CA VAL A 254 -20.80 -3.41 2.96
C VAL A 254 -21.36 -3.72 1.57
N PRO A 255 -21.40 -5.00 1.14
CA PRO A 255 -21.93 -5.42 -0.16
C PRO A 255 -23.46 -5.37 -0.16
N THR A 256 -24.00 -4.15 -0.03
CA THR A 256 -25.40 -3.82 0.27
C THR A 256 -26.37 -4.56 -0.64
N TYR A 257 -26.07 -4.58 -1.94
CA TYR A 257 -26.87 -5.26 -2.95
C TYR A 257 -26.89 -6.78 -2.75
N ASN A 258 -25.73 -7.43 -2.59
CA ASN A 258 -25.69 -8.87 -2.35
C ASN A 258 -26.48 -9.24 -1.08
N LEU A 259 -26.33 -8.46 0.00
CA LEU A 259 -27.04 -8.70 1.25
C LEU A 259 -28.56 -8.53 1.11
N LEU A 260 -29.02 -7.51 0.37
CA LEU A 260 -30.44 -7.33 0.09
C LEU A 260 -31.01 -8.44 -0.78
N LYS A 261 -30.28 -8.86 -1.83
CA LYS A 261 -30.69 -9.97 -2.70
C LYS A 261 -30.79 -11.30 -1.93
N ASP A 262 -29.91 -11.53 -0.96
CA ASP A 262 -29.95 -12.72 -0.12
C ASP A 262 -31.04 -12.64 0.98
N GLY A 263 -31.61 -11.45 1.21
CA GLY A 263 -32.75 -11.24 2.09
C GLY A 263 -33.99 -11.96 1.54
N PRO A 264 -34.56 -12.96 2.24
CA PRO A 264 -35.62 -13.80 1.70
C PRO A 264 -36.93 -13.05 1.41
N GLY A 265 -37.13 -11.87 1.99
CA GLY A 265 -38.28 -10.99 1.74
C GLY A 265 -38.05 -9.90 0.70
N THR A 266 -36.84 -9.72 0.18
CA THR A 266 -36.55 -8.70 -0.84
C THR A 266 -37.21 -9.08 -2.15
N ARG A 267 -38.13 -8.24 -2.64
CA ARG A 267 -38.91 -8.52 -3.86
C ARG A 267 -39.53 -7.27 -4.45
N ILE A 268 -39.97 -7.41 -5.70
CA ILE A 268 -40.91 -6.48 -6.31
C ILE A 268 -42.33 -7.03 -6.06
N ASP A 269 -43.27 -6.17 -5.69
CA ASP A 269 -44.67 -6.53 -5.50
C ASP A 269 -45.48 -6.49 -6.80
N GLU A 270 -46.74 -6.95 -6.75
CA GLU A 270 -47.63 -7.06 -7.91
C GLU A 270 -47.92 -5.70 -8.59
N ASN A 271 -47.72 -4.59 -7.88
CA ASN A 271 -47.89 -3.23 -8.41
C ASN A 271 -46.55 -2.62 -8.88
N GLY A 272 -45.47 -3.40 -8.86
CA GLY A 272 -44.13 -2.96 -9.17
C GLY A 272 -43.47 -2.15 -8.04
N GLY A 273 -43.98 -2.20 -6.81
CA GLY A 273 -43.36 -1.59 -5.64
C GLY A 273 -42.18 -2.42 -5.12
N TYR A 274 -41.16 -1.78 -4.57
CA TYR A 274 -40.02 -2.46 -3.96
C TYR A 274 -40.28 -2.75 -2.48
N ILE A 275 -39.92 -3.96 -2.06
CA ILE A 275 -39.89 -4.37 -0.66
C ILE A 275 -38.48 -4.85 -0.37
N PHE A 276 -37.81 -4.25 0.61
CA PHE A 276 -36.46 -4.60 1.01
C PHE A 276 -36.48 -5.41 2.32
N ASP A 277 -35.81 -6.56 2.31
CA ASP A 277 -35.52 -7.34 3.50
C ASP A 277 -34.09 -7.06 3.96
N TRP A 278 -33.99 -6.27 5.03
CA TRP A 278 -32.72 -5.86 5.63
C TRP A 278 -32.10 -6.91 6.55
N SER A 279 -32.69 -8.10 6.73
CA SER A 279 -32.24 -9.07 7.74
C SER A 279 -30.79 -9.52 7.54
N LYS A 280 -30.36 -9.80 6.30
CA LYS A 280 -28.98 -10.18 5.99
C LYS A 280 -28.01 -9.01 6.02
N PHE A 281 -28.49 -7.82 5.65
CA PHE A 281 -27.74 -6.59 5.83
C PHE A 281 -27.43 -6.34 7.32
N ASP A 282 -28.46 -6.42 8.17
CA ASP A 282 -28.36 -6.21 9.60
C ASP A 282 -27.48 -7.26 10.28
N GLU A 283 -27.65 -8.54 9.96
CA GLU A 283 -26.86 -9.64 10.51
C GLU A 283 -25.37 -9.43 10.20
N TYR A 284 -25.03 -9.05 8.96
CA TYR A 284 -23.65 -8.79 8.53
C TYR A 284 -23.05 -7.57 9.21
N VAL A 285 -23.71 -6.42 9.15
CA VAL A 285 -23.17 -5.16 9.68
C VAL A 285 -23.07 -5.22 11.21
N GLN A 286 -24.11 -5.71 11.90
CA GLN A 286 -24.11 -5.80 13.36
C GLN A 286 -23.02 -6.75 13.85
N PHE A 287 -22.75 -7.85 13.13
CA PHE A 287 -21.66 -8.78 13.48
C PHE A 287 -20.32 -8.05 13.62
N PHE A 288 -19.93 -7.23 12.64
CA PHE A 288 -18.64 -6.51 12.70
C PHE A 288 -18.66 -5.36 13.71
N ILE A 289 -19.80 -4.67 13.88
CA ILE A 289 -19.96 -3.67 14.94
C ILE A 289 -19.77 -4.29 16.33
N ASP A 290 -20.35 -5.47 16.59
CA ASP A 290 -20.25 -6.17 17.87
C ASP A 290 -18.82 -6.65 18.17
N LYS A 291 -17.97 -6.81 17.14
CA LYS A 291 -16.54 -7.09 17.28
C LYS A 291 -15.72 -5.85 17.67
N GLY A 292 -16.32 -4.67 17.64
CA GLY A 292 -15.69 -3.42 18.05
C GLY A 292 -14.63 -2.90 17.08
N VAL A 293 -14.64 -3.34 15.82
CA VAL A 293 -13.62 -2.96 14.81
C VAL A 293 -14.05 -1.80 13.93
N ILE A 294 -15.35 -1.47 13.92
CA ILE A 294 -15.92 -0.53 12.96
C ILE A 294 -15.84 0.91 13.44
N LYS A 295 -15.14 1.74 12.67
CA LYS A 295 -15.20 3.21 12.69
C LYS A 295 -16.14 3.75 11.61
N ARG A 296 -16.10 3.16 10.41
CA ARG A 296 -16.95 3.52 9.27
C ARG A 296 -17.46 2.32 8.49
N LEU A 297 -18.58 2.51 7.82
CA LEU A 297 -19.19 1.56 6.90
C LEU A 297 -19.25 2.20 5.51
N GLU A 298 -18.74 1.50 4.50
CA GLU A 298 -18.77 1.91 3.10
C GLU A 298 -19.91 1.18 2.37
N GLY A 299 -20.90 1.91 1.87
CA GLY A 299 -21.91 1.37 0.96
C GLY A 299 -21.32 1.11 -0.43
N ALA A 300 -21.63 -0.03 -1.03
CA ALA A 300 -21.20 -0.37 -2.40
C ALA A 300 -21.68 0.64 -3.46
N HIS A 301 -20.90 0.84 -4.54
CA HIS A 301 -21.17 1.89 -5.54
C HIS A 301 -22.56 1.83 -6.16
N LEU A 302 -23.25 2.97 -6.23
CA LEU A 302 -24.58 3.02 -6.86
C LEU A 302 -24.54 2.77 -8.37
N ALA A 303 -23.45 3.17 -9.03
CA ALA A 303 -23.36 3.18 -10.46
C ALA A 303 -21.98 2.72 -10.97
N TYR A 304 -21.99 2.13 -12.17
CA TYR A 304 -20.83 1.54 -12.81
C TYR A 304 -20.74 1.89 -14.29
N GLN A 305 -19.50 1.87 -14.78
CA GLN A 305 -19.22 1.94 -16.20
C GLN A 305 -19.73 0.69 -16.91
N SER A 306 -20.65 0.86 -17.86
CA SER A 306 -21.05 -0.23 -18.74
C SER A 306 -20.15 -0.30 -19.97
N SER A 307 -19.29 -1.30 -20.03
CA SER A 307 -18.45 -1.57 -21.20
C SER A 307 -19.27 -1.96 -22.45
N VAL A 308 -20.47 -2.49 -22.24
CA VAL A 308 -21.42 -2.92 -23.28
C VAL A 308 -22.04 -1.71 -23.96
N TYR A 309 -22.63 -0.82 -23.16
CA TYR A 309 -23.39 0.31 -23.67
C TYR A 309 -22.54 1.57 -23.86
N LYS A 310 -21.30 1.56 -23.34
CA LYS A 310 -20.39 2.71 -23.30
C LYS A 310 -21.06 3.93 -22.67
N GLN A 311 -21.76 3.70 -21.56
CA GLN A 311 -22.49 4.69 -20.79
C GLN A 311 -22.40 4.35 -19.30
N PHE A 312 -22.60 5.35 -18.44
CA PHE A 312 -22.68 5.13 -17.01
C PHE A 312 -24.10 4.71 -16.61
N ARG A 313 -24.20 3.73 -15.70
CA ARG A 313 -25.48 3.09 -15.37
C ARG A 313 -25.61 2.80 -13.88
N ILE A 314 -26.81 3.02 -13.34
CA ILE A 314 -27.15 2.72 -11.95
C ILE A 314 -27.53 1.25 -11.83
N VAL A 315 -27.05 0.60 -10.78
CA VAL A 315 -27.45 -0.78 -10.46
C VAL A 315 -28.82 -0.77 -9.81
N THR A 316 -29.76 -1.47 -10.43
CA THR A 316 -31.16 -1.56 -10.03
C THR A 316 -31.53 -3.01 -9.76
N LEU A 317 -32.40 -3.23 -8.77
CA LEU A 317 -33.04 -4.53 -8.58
C LEU A 317 -34.24 -4.64 -9.54
N VAL A 318 -34.35 -5.77 -10.21
CA VAL A 318 -35.42 -6.09 -11.17
C VAL A 318 -35.92 -7.50 -10.94
N GLU A 319 -37.15 -7.79 -11.39
CA GLU A 319 -37.61 -9.17 -11.47
C GLU A 319 -36.84 -9.88 -12.57
N ASP A 320 -36.20 -10.97 -12.20
CA ASP A 320 -35.54 -11.86 -13.13
C ASP A 320 -36.58 -12.54 -14.02
N LYS A 321 -36.23 -12.70 -15.30
CA LYS A 321 -37.13 -13.14 -16.36
C LYS A 321 -36.47 -14.32 -17.05
N ARG A 322 -37.24 -15.38 -17.29
CA ARG A 322 -36.80 -16.54 -18.07
C ARG A 322 -37.63 -16.69 -19.33
N VAL A 323 -37.03 -17.23 -20.38
CA VAL A 323 -37.79 -17.67 -21.54
C VAL A 323 -38.34 -19.05 -21.29
N ARG A 324 -39.64 -19.23 -21.53
CA ARG A 324 -40.28 -20.53 -21.66
C ARG A 324 -40.74 -20.71 -23.10
N LEU A 325 -40.16 -21.71 -23.75
CA LEU A 325 -40.61 -22.19 -25.06
C LEU A 325 -41.54 -23.38 -24.85
N VAL A 326 -42.74 -23.33 -25.41
CA VAL A 326 -43.73 -24.40 -25.32
C VAL A 326 -44.03 -24.93 -26.71
N ASP A 327 -43.86 -26.24 -26.90
CA ASP A 327 -44.30 -26.96 -28.09
C ASP A 327 -45.47 -27.87 -27.73
N GLN A 328 -46.64 -27.66 -28.33
CA GLN A 328 -47.84 -28.48 -28.14
C GLN A 328 -48.25 -29.28 -29.39
N SER A 329 -47.40 -29.30 -30.42
CA SER A 329 -47.73 -29.84 -31.75
C SER A 329 -47.97 -31.37 -31.77
N GLY A 330 -47.44 -32.10 -30.78
CA GLY A 330 -47.89 -33.44 -30.38
C GLY A 330 -47.83 -34.58 -31.40
N LYS A 331 -47.17 -34.43 -32.55
CA LYS A 331 -47.02 -35.50 -33.54
C LYS A 331 -45.61 -36.10 -33.51
N GLY A 332 -45.47 -37.19 -32.76
CA GLY A 332 -44.28 -38.05 -32.80
C GLY A 332 -44.19 -38.79 -34.14
N GLY A 333 -43.04 -38.68 -34.80
CA GLY A 333 -42.69 -39.36 -36.05
C GLY A 333 -41.73 -38.51 -36.88
N LEU A 334 -40.75 -39.14 -37.54
CA LEU A 334 -39.76 -38.51 -38.43
C LEU A 334 -40.46 -37.80 -39.61
N ASP A 335 -40.92 -36.56 -39.40
CA ASP A 335 -41.47 -35.67 -40.42
C ASP A 335 -40.36 -34.70 -40.87
N PRO A 336 -39.99 -34.66 -42.16
CA PRO A 336 -38.91 -33.81 -42.68
C PRO A 336 -39.20 -32.29 -42.61
N ASN A 337 -40.37 -31.87 -42.10
CA ASN A 337 -40.77 -30.46 -42.04
C ASN A 337 -40.63 -29.80 -40.65
N ASN A 338 -39.98 -30.45 -39.67
CA ASN A 338 -39.42 -29.81 -38.46
C ASN A 338 -40.41 -28.92 -37.66
N LYS A 339 -41.25 -29.56 -36.84
CA LYS A 339 -42.22 -28.89 -35.94
C LYS A 339 -41.55 -28.64 -34.58
N TYR A 340 -40.98 -27.45 -34.38
CA TYR A 340 -40.39 -27.02 -33.11
C TYR A 340 -40.47 -25.50 -32.99
N ILE A 341 -40.27 -25.00 -31.77
CA ILE A 341 -40.03 -23.57 -31.52
C ILE A 341 -38.56 -23.35 -31.18
N ALA A 342 -37.95 -22.31 -31.77
CA ALA A 342 -36.60 -21.92 -31.45
C ALA A 342 -36.38 -20.42 -31.51
N LEU A 343 -35.47 -19.96 -30.66
CA LEU A 343 -34.84 -18.65 -30.73
C LEU A 343 -33.62 -18.75 -31.64
N LYS A 344 -33.64 -18.03 -32.77
CA LYS A 344 -32.48 -17.88 -33.64
C LYS A 344 -31.96 -16.46 -33.55
N LYS A 345 -30.67 -16.27 -33.30
CA LYS A 345 -30.02 -14.95 -33.35
C LYS A 345 -29.00 -14.97 -34.46
N THR A 346 -29.07 -13.99 -35.36
CA THR A 346 -28.06 -13.76 -36.40
C THR A 346 -27.31 -12.47 -36.09
N PHE A 347 -26.00 -12.45 -36.31
CA PHE A 347 -25.12 -11.30 -36.05
C PHE A 347 -24.03 -11.17 -37.13
N PRO A 348 -23.40 -9.98 -37.29
CA PRO A 348 -22.34 -9.77 -38.30
C PRO A 348 -21.19 -10.77 -38.10
N GLY A 349 -20.87 -11.55 -39.14
CA GLY A 349 -19.91 -12.65 -39.06
C GLY A 349 -18.44 -12.21 -39.19
N GLU A 350 -17.83 -11.74 -38.11
CA GLU A 350 -16.39 -11.36 -38.09
C GLU A 350 -15.54 -12.11 -37.03
N ASN A 351 -16.13 -13.05 -36.29
CA ASN A 351 -15.52 -13.61 -35.10
C ASN A 351 -14.60 -14.81 -35.39
N LYS A 352 -13.27 -14.67 -35.18
CA LYS A 352 -12.31 -15.79 -35.20
C LYS A 352 -12.46 -16.74 -34.00
N LYS A 353 -13.07 -16.25 -32.92
CA LYS A 353 -13.46 -16.98 -31.71
C LYS A 353 -14.83 -16.49 -31.23
N LEU A 354 -15.65 -17.38 -30.68
CA LEU A 354 -16.97 -17.07 -30.13
C LEU A 354 -17.19 -17.87 -28.85
N THR A 355 -17.78 -17.25 -27.83
CA THR A 355 -18.29 -17.95 -26.65
C THR A 355 -19.80 -17.82 -26.60
N LEU A 356 -20.52 -18.94 -26.50
CA LEU A 356 -21.95 -18.99 -26.20
C LEU A 356 -22.14 -19.52 -24.78
N GLN A 357 -22.85 -18.78 -23.93
CA GLN A 357 -23.24 -19.18 -22.59
C GLN A 357 -24.76 -19.16 -22.47
N PHE A 358 -25.34 -20.16 -21.82
CA PHE A 358 -26.75 -20.18 -21.45
C PHE A 358 -27.00 -21.20 -20.35
N ARG A 359 -28.12 -21.05 -19.66
CA ARG A 359 -28.70 -22.06 -18.77
C ARG A 359 -29.97 -22.63 -19.39
N PHE A 360 -30.20 -23.91 -19.18
CA PHE A 360 -31.46 -24.54 -19.58
C PHE A 360 -32.01 -25.47 -18.50
N MET A 361 -33.34 -25.63 -18.52
CA MET A 361 -34.05 -26.62 -17.73
C MET A 361 -35.16 -27.26 -18.57
N GLU A 362 -35.27 -28.58 -18.48
CA GLU A 362 -36.35 -29.37 -19.08
C GLU A 362 -37.24 -29.96 -17.98
N PRO A 363 -38.54 -29.64 -17.93
CA PRO A 363 -39.45 -30.27 -16.97
C PRO A 363 -39.70 -31.75 -17.25
N GLN A 364 -39.49 -32.15 -18.51
CA GLN A 364 -39.61 -33.53 -18.99
C GLN A 364 -38.39 -33.88 -19.86
N SER A 365 -37.49 -34.69 -19.32
CA SER A 365 -36.26 -35.10 -20.00
C SER A 365 -36.49 -36.02 -21.20
N GLY A 366 -35.70 -35.84 -22.28
CA GLY A 366 -35.61 -36.78 -23.40
C GLY A 366 -36.28 -36.31 -24.70
N LYS A 367 -36.31 -35.00 -24.94
CA LYS A 367 -37.10 -34.37 -26.01
C LYS A 367 -36.28 -33.81 -27.15
N TRP A 368 -34.96 -34.01 -27.13
CA TRP A 368 -34.02 -33.52 -28.13
C TRP A 368 -34.04 -32.00 -28.38
N PRO A 369 -34.14 -31.12 -27.35
CA PRO A 369 -33.75 -29.73 -27.48
C PRO A 369 -32.44 -29.58 -28.23
N LYS A 370 -32.32 -28.50 -28.99
CA LYS A 370 -31.17 -28.20 -29.83
C LYS A 370 -30.52 -26.92 -29.37
N PHE A 371 -29.21 -26.97 -29.17
CA PHE A 371 -28.38 -25.80 -28.87
C PHE A 371 -27.24 -25.76 -29.88
N GLN A 372 -27.35 -24.83 -30.84
CA GLN A 372 -26.55 -24.84 -32.05
C GLN A 372 -25.80 -23.54 -32.25
N VAL A 373 -24.58 -23.67 -32.75
CA VAL A 373 -23.77 -22.55 -33.27
C VAL A 373 -23.75 -22.65 -34.79
N LEU A 374 -24.03 -21.55 -35.48
CA LEU A 374 -24.38 -21.52 -36.91
C LEU A 374 -23.47 -20.57 -37.72
N ASN A 375 -23.33 -20.89 -39.00
CA ASN A 375 -22.95 -19.95 -40.05
C ASN A 375 -23.94 -20.01 -41.22
N GLY A 376 -24.82 -19.01 -41.32
CA GLY A 376 -26.02 -19.09 -42.15
C GLY A 376 -26.89 -20.24 -41.66
N ASP A 377 -27.19 -21.17 -42.57
CA ASP A 377 -27.94 -22.40 -42.25
C ASP A 377 -27.01 -23.59 -41.92
N SER A 378 -25.69 -23.39 -41.93
CA SER A 378 -24.72 -24.46 -41.61
C SER A 378 -24.51 -24.59 -40.12
N ILE A 379 -24.70 -25.79 -39.57
CA ILE A 379 -24.45 -26.09 -38.16
C ILE A 379 -22.95 -26.36 -37.96
N LEU A 380 -22.33 -25.66 -37.02
CA LEU A 380 -20.91 -25.78 -36.68
C LEU A 380 -20.70 -26.61 -35.42
N VAL A 381 -21.54 -26.37 -34.41
CA VAL A 381 -21.62 -27.12 -33.15
C VAL A 381 -23.08 -27.46 -32.93
N ASP A 382 -23.36 -28.72 -32.56
CA ASP A 382 -24.71 -29.25 -32.34
C ASP A 382 -24.72 -29.98 -31.00
N LEU A 383 -25.30 -29.34 -29.99
CA LEU A 383 -25.61 -29.96 -28.70
C LEU A 383 -27.11 -30.30 -28.65
N SER A 384 -27.42 -31.39 -27.95
CA SER A 384 -28.79 -31.81 -27.72
C SER A 384 -28.92 -32.55 -26.39
N THR A 385 -30.15 -32.76 -25.91
CA THR A 385 -30.38 -33.68 -24.79
C THR A 385 -31.20 -34.89 -25.24
N GLY A 386 -30.80 -36.08 -24.83
CA GLY A 386 -31.49 -37.28 -25.30
C GLY A 386 -30.97 -38.56 -24.67
N SER A 387 -31.77 -39.62 -24.80
CA SER A 387 -31.34 -40.99 -24.49
C SER A 387 -30.48 -41.50 -25.64
N TYR A 388 -29.16 -41.50 -25.46
CA TYR A 388 -28.24 -42.09 -26.43
C TYR A 388 -27.99 -43.57 -26.11
N ALA A 389 -28.07 -44.44 -27.13
CA ALA A 389 -27.85 -45.88 -27.02
C ALA A 389 -28.65 -46.62 -25.91
N GLY A 390 -29.78 -46.07 -25.48
CA GLY A 390 -30.61 -46.62 -24.38
C GLY A 390 -30.09 -46.31 -22.98
N GLY A 391 -29.13 -45.40 -22.85
CA GLY A 391 -28.63 -44.85 -21.58
C GLY A 391 -29.58 -43.82 -20.95
N PRO A 392 -29.19 -43.22 -19.81
CA PRO A 392 -29.95 -42.14 -19.19
C PRO A 392 -30.05 -40.93 -20.14
N ILE A 393 -30.98 -40.01 -19.85
CA ILE A 393 -31.02 -38.75 -20.61
C ILE A 393 -29.78 -37.94 -20.25
N SER A 394 -29.03 -37.57 -21.27
CA SER A 394 -27.77 -36.85 -21.11
C SER A 394 -27.69 -35.72 -22.12
N ILE A 395 -26.89 -34.70 -21.80
CA ILE A 395 -26.38 -33.78 -22.81
C ILE A 395 -25.45 -34.58 -23.72
N VAL A 396 -25.66 -34.42 -25.02
CA VAL A 396 -24.89 -35.05 -26.06
C VAL A 396 -24.39 -34.01 -27.05
N HIS A 397 -23.19 -34.22 -27.58
CA HIS A 397 -22.63 -33.40 -28.65
C HIS A 397 -22.41 -34.24 -29.91
N ARG A 398 -22.64 -33.62 -31.07
CA ARG A 398 -22.51 -34.29 -32.35
C ARG A 398 -21.05 -34.32 -32.80
N LEU A 399 -20.57 -35.52 -33.16
CA LEU A 399 -19.19 -35.76 -33.58
C LEU A 399 -18.97 -35.49 -35.07
N ASN A 400 -19.99 -35.73 -35.90
CA ASN A 400 -19.88 -35.55 -37.35
C ASN A 400 -21.25 -35.44 -38.04
N ASN A 401 -21.21 -35.18 -39.35
CA ASN A 401 -22.42 -35.03 -40.16
C ASN A 401 -23.25 -36.31 -40.33
N ASN A 402 -22.75 -37.49 -39.93
CA ASN A 402 -23.49 -38.76 -39.99
C ASN A 402 -24.42 -39.00 -38.79
N ASN A 403 -24.68 -37.98 -37.96
CA ASN A 403 -25.46 -38.09 -36.72
C ASN A 403 -24.85 -39.04 -35.69
N GLU A 404 -23.52 -39.11 -35.62
CA GLU A 404 -22.85 -39.76 -34.50
C GLU A 404 -22.77 -38.78 -33.32
N TRP A 405 -23.13 -39.26 -32.13
CA TRP A 405 -23.22 -38.46 -30.90
C TRP A 405 -22.38 -39.07 -29.80
N GLN A 406 -21.92 -38.23 -28.88
CA GLN A 406 -21.25 -38.66 -27.66
C GLN A 406 -21.91 -38.01 -26.45
N GLU A 407 -22.07 -38.80 -25.39
CA GLU A 407 -22.54 -38.35 -24.08
C GLU A 407 -21.47 -37.53 -23.35
N ILE A 408 -21.88 -36.41 -22.75
CA ILE A 408 -20.97 -35.51 -22.01
C ILE A 408 -21.38 -35.27 -20.54
N GLU A 409 -22.68 -35.29 -20.22
CA GLU A 409 -23.19 -35.13 -18.85
C GLU A 409 -24.60 -35.70 -18.72
N THR A 410 -24.88 -36.54 -17.72
CA THR A 410 -26.23 -37.02 -17.42
C THR A 410 -27.10 -35.94 -16.79
N ILE A 411 -28.36 -35.83 -17.20
CA ILE A 411 -29.27 -34.78 -16.71
C ILE A 411 -30.50 -35.32 -15.98
N GLN A 412 -31.07 -34.49 -15.11
CA GLN A 412 -32.30 -34.74 -14.37
C GLN A 412 -33.38 -33.74 -14.79
N SER A 413 -34.63 -34.21 -14.88
CA SER A 413 -35.78 -33.34 -15.12
C SER A 413 -35.90 -32.29 -14.01
N ASN A 414 -36.36 -31.08 -14.34
CA ASN A 414 -36.48 -29.94 -13.43
C ASN A 414 -35.16 -29.48 -12.77
N SER A 415 -34.01 -29.82 -13.35
CA SER A 415 -32.71 -29.32 -12.91
C SER A 415 -32.11 -28.36 -13.94
N TRP A 416 -31.47 -27.29 -13.46
CA TRP A 416 -30.78 -26.31 -14.30
C TRP A 416 -29.36 -26.77 -14.63
N TYR A 417 -28.95 -26.56 -15.88
CA TYR A 417 -27.61 -26.83 -16.35
C TYR A 417 -27.04 -25.60 -17.05
N ALA A 418 -25.87 -25.14 -16.61
CA ALA A 418 -25.12 -24.07 -17.28
C ALA A 418 -24.23 -24.67 -18.37
N VAL A 419 -24.34 -24.14 -19.58
CA VAL A 419 -23.61 -24.61 -20.77
C VAL A 419 -22.76 -23.46 -21.28
N LYS A 420 -21.47 -23.72 -21.51
CA LYS A 420 -20.54 -22.82 -22.19
C LYS A 420 -19.95 -23.53 -23.40
N ILE A 421 -20.09 -22.95 -24.60
CA ILE A 421 -19.51 -23.43 -25.85
C ILE A 421 -18.49 -22.39 -26.32
N GLU A 422 -17.24 -22.80 -26.49
CA GLU A 422 -16.17 -21.94 -27.00
C GLU A 422 -15.72 -22.44 -28.36
N VAL A 423 -15.92 -21.64 -29.40
CA VAL A 423 -15.54 -21.96 -30.78
C VAL A 423 -14.28 -21.19 -31.16
N ASP A 424 -13.26 -21.89 -31.65
CA ASP A 424 -12.04 -21.33 -32.22
C ASP A 424 -11.96 -21.68 -33.72
N LEU A 425 -12.29 -20.73 -34.59
CA LEU A 425 -12.24 -20.92 -36.04
C LEU A 425 -10.80 -20.99 -36.57
N SER A 426 -9.83 -20.41 -35.86
CA SER A 426 -8.42 -20.46 -36.27
C SER A 426 -7.86 -21.88 -36.16
N GLN A 427 -8.33 -22.62 -35.15
CA GLN A 427 -7.99 -24.02 -34.93
C GLN A 427 -9.03 -24.98 -35.51
N ARG A 428 -10.21 -24.47 -35.87
CA ARG A 428 -11.40 -25.24 -36.27
C ARG A 428 -11.87 -26.19 -35.18
N LYS A 429 -11.75 -25.75 -33.93
CA LYS A 429 -12.06 -26.53 -32.74
C LYS A 429 -13.14 -25.89 -31.90
N TYR A 430 -13.76 -26.68 -31.03
CA TYR A 430 -14.59 -26.16 -29.96
C TYR A 430 -14.42 -26.93 -28.65
N ASP A 431 -14.70 -26.23 -27.56
CA ASP A 431 -14.75 -26.73 -26.19
C ASP A 431 -16.19 -26.60 -25.66
N VAL A 432 -16.60 -27.53 -24.78
CA VAL A 432 -17.89 -27.46 -24.08
C VAL A 432 -17.67 -27.69 -22.60
N SER A 433 -18.12 -26.74 -21.78
CA SER A 433 -18.16 -26.87 -20.33
C SER A 433 -19.60 -26.95 -19.83
N ILE A 434 -19.85 -27.86 -18.89
CA ILE A 434 -21.14 -28.01 -18.21
C ILE A 434 -20.93 -27.71 -16.72
N ASN A 435 -21.72 -26.78 -16.16
CA ASN A 435 -21.61 -26.32 -14.76
C ASN A 435 -20.18 -25.90 -14.38
N GLY A 436 -19.49 -25.18 -15.28
CA GLY A 436 -18.12 -24.71 -15.09
C GLY A 436 -17.03 -25.78 -15.28
N ILE A 437 -17.40 -27.03 -15.52
CA ILE A 437 -16.45 -28.15 -15.71
C ILE A 437 -16.31 -28.42 -17.20
N LEU A 438 -15.07 -28.40 -17.72
CA LEU A 438 -14.76 -28.76 -19.11
C LEU A 438 -15.09 -30.23 -19.38
N LYS A 439 -16.01 -30.50 -20.30
CA LYS A 439 -16.47 -31.85 -20.67
C LYS A 439 -16.01 -32.28 -22.06
N VAL A 440 -15.96 -31.35 -23.00
CA VAL A 440 -15.44 -31.56 -24.35
C VAL A 440 -14.29 -30.59 -24.56
N SER A 441 -13.16 -31.09 -25.03
CA SER A 441 -12.00 -30.28 -25.33
C SER A 441 -11.49 -30.56 -26.74
N GLN A 442 -11.24 -29.50 -27.50
CA GLN A 442 -10.62 -29.48 -28.81
C GLN A 442 -11.32 -30.39 -29.84
N ALA A 443 -12.65 -30.44 -29.81
CA ALA A 443 -13.47 -31.20 -30.75
C ALA A 443 -13.56 -30.50 -32.11
N ASP A 444 -13.63 -31.25 -33.20
CA ASP A 444 -13.72 -30.69 -34.56
C ASP A 444 -15.08 -30.07 -34.86
N LEU A 445 -15.11 -28.89 -35.49
CA LEU A 445 -16.34 -28.30 -36.01
C LEU A 445 -16.95 -29.17 -37.11
N LEU A 446 -18.28 -29.25 -37.16
CA LEU A 446 -19.02 -30.08 -38.12
C LEU A 446 -18.83 -29.66 -39.59
N SER A 447 -18.52 -28.38 -39.82
CA SER A 447 -18.26 -27.82 -41.15
C SER A 447 -17.18 -26.73 -41.09
N PRO A 448 -16.26 -26.68 -42.07
CA PRO A 448 -15.26 -25.62 -42.13
C PRO A 448 -15.90 -24.32 -42.63
N VAL A 449 -15.75 -23.24 -41.87
CA VAL A 449 -16.30 -21.92 -42.21
C VAL A 449 -15.31 -20.80 -41.91
N ALA A 450 -15.50 -19.67 -42.59
CA ALA A 450 -14.67 -18.47 -42.40
C ALA A 450 -15.18 -17.55 -41.27
N SER A 451 -16.42 -17.74 -40.81
CA SER A 451 -17.05 -16.96 -39.76
C SER A 451 -18.16 -17.76 -39.04
N VAL A 452 -18.50 -17.33 -37.83
CA VAL A 452 -19.73 -17.70 -37.12
C VAL A 452 -20.65 -16.48 -37.17
N ASN A 453 -21.93 -16.67 -37.48
CA ASN A 453 -22.87 -15.55 -37.62
C ASN A 453 -24.25 -15.84 -37.00
N GLY A 454 -24.43 -16.95 -36.28
CA GLY A 454 -25.67 -17.17 -35.56
C GLY A 454 -25.63 -18.26 -34.50
N ILE A 455 -26.67 -18.28 -33.68
CA ILE A 455 -26.98 -19.33 -32.72
C ILE A 455 -28.45 -19.73 -32.83
N MET A 456 -28.79 -20.94 -32.41
CA MET A 456 -30.18 -21.37 -32.28
C MET A 456 -30.39 -22.22 -31.02
N LEU A 457 -31.39 -21.87 -30.22
CA LEU A 457 -31.80 -22.58 -29.00
C LEU A 457 -33.28 -22.94 -29.12
N GLY A 458 -33.65 -24.21 -29.03
CA GLY A 458 -35.04 -24.61 -29.26
C GLY A 458 -35.43 -25.97 -28.69
N THR A 459 -36.74 -26.22 -28.63
CA THR A 459 -37.36 -27.41 -28.00
C THR A 459 -37.07 -28.73 -28.71
N GLY A 460 -36.64 -28.68 -29.98
CA GLY A 460 -36.44 -29.87 -30.81
C GLY A 460 -37.75 -30.44 -31.37
N GLY A 461 -37.68 -31.24 -32.44
CA GLY A 461 -38.84 -31.55 -33.29
C GLY A 461 -39.62 -32.85 -32.98
N SER A 462 -39.50 -33.44 -31.79
CA SER A 462 -39.91 -34.85 -31.59
C SER A 462 -41.14 -35.13 -30.70
N SER A 463 -41.71 -34.17 -29.95
CA SER A 463 -43.03 -34.27 -29.26
C SER A 463 -43.35 -33.02 -28.40
N ILE A 464 -44.55 -32.96 -27.78
CA ILE A 464 -44.91 -31.91 -26.79
C ILE A 464 -43.83 -31.83 -25.70
N GLY A 465 -43.39 -30.61 -25.41
CA GLY A 465 -42.32 -30.34 -24.44
C GLY A 465 -42.16 -28.85 -24.14
N GLU A 466 -41.54 -28.58 -22.99
CA GLU A 466 -41.19 -27.23 -22.54
C GLU A 466 -39.68 -27.13 -22.41
N LEU A 467 -39.12 -26.01 -22.83
CA LEU A 467 -37.72 -25.66 -22.61
C LEU A 467 -37.67 -24.30 -21.93
N TYR A 468 -37.02 -24.26 -20.78
CA TYR A 468 -36.71 -23.03 -20.09
C TYR A 468 -35.28 -22.64 -20.42
N LEU A 469 -35.09 -21.39 -20.83
CA LEU A 469 -33.80 -20.80 -21.13
C LEU A 469 -33.59 -19.57 -20.25
N ASP A 470 -32.37 -19.43 -19.78
CA ASP A 470 -31.94 -18.36 -18.88
C ASP A 470 -30.47 -17.98 -19.18
N GLU A 471 -30.05 -16.77 -18.83
CA GLU A 471 -28.68 -16.26 -18.99
C GLU A 471 -28.06 -16.46 -20.40
N VAL A 472 -28.81 -16.24 -21.48
CA VAL A 472 -28.30 -16.43 -22.85
C VAL A 472 -27.38 -15.28 -23.25
N ARG A 473 -26.08 -15.56 -23.35
CA ARG A 473 -25.02 -14.59 -23.62
C ARG A 473 -24.08 -15.07 -24.73
N ILE A 474 -23.65 -14.14 -25.58
CA ILE A 474 -22.73 -14.37 -26.69
C ILE A 474 -21.57 -13.38 -26.58
N ASP A 475 -20.34 -13.88 -26.48
CA ASP A 475 -19.13 -13.06 -26.51
C ASP A 475 -18.34 -13.22 -27.82
N ASP A 476 -17.72 -12.14 -28.28
CA ASP A 476 -16.78 -12.13 -29.41
C ASP A 476 -15.39 -12.62 -29.00
N ALA A 477 -14.47 -12.62 -29.97
CA ALA A 477 -13.08 -13.06 -29.78
C ALA A 477 -12.26 -12.22 -28.79
N LYS A 478 -12.74 -11.04 -28.40
CA LYS A 478 -12.12 -10.15 -27.41
C LYS A 478 -12.82 -10.23 -26.04
N GLY A 479 -13.85 -11.07 -25.91
CA GLY A 479 -14.67 -11.16 -24.71
C GLY A 479 -15.71 -10.04 -24.59
N ASN A 480 -15.95 -9.27 -25.66
CA ASN A 480 -17.04 -8.30 -25.66
C ASN A 480 -18.36 -9.05 -25.87
N ILE A 481 -19.36 -8.68 -25.08
CA ILE A 481 -20.73 -9.14 -25.25
C ILE A 481 -21.23 -8.65 -26.62
N VAL A 482 -21.43 -9.59 -27.56
CA VAL A 482 -22.09 -9.37 -28.85
C VAL A 482 -23.61 -9.31 -28.63
N TYR A 483 -24.09 -10.05 -27.64
CA TYR A 483 -25.48 -10.11 -27.26
C TYR A 483 -25.62 -10.67 -25.85
N ASP A 484 -26.48 -10.06 -25.04
CA ASP A 484 -26.89 -10.55 -23.72
C ASP A 484 -28.41 -10.45 -23.64
N THR A 485 -29.05 -11.46 -23.07
CA THR A 485 -30.49 -11.41 -22.83
C THR A 485 -30.77 -10.69 -21.53
N PHE A 486 -31.83 -9.88 -21.52
CA PHE A 486 -32.42 -9.20 -20.35
C PHE A 486 -31.72 -7.94 -19.83
N ASP A 487 -31.66 -6.87 -20.63
CA ASP A 487 -31.82 -5.50 -20.09
C ASP A 487 -33.32 -5.37 -19.71
N THR A 488 -33.64 -5.78 -18.49
CA THR A 488 -34.94 -6.32 -18.01
C THR A 488 -36.22 -5.47 -18.08
N GLU A 489 -36.23 -4.26 -18.64
CA GLU A 489 -37.48 -3.48 -18.73
C GLU A 489 -38.35 -3.82 -19.96
N ASP A 490 -37.78 -4.51 -20.95
CA ASP A 490 -38.46 -4.79 -22.21
C ASP A 490 -39.60 -5.82 -22.07
N ASP A 491 -40.69 -5.57 -22.79
CA ASP A 491 -41.85 -6.45 -22.88
C ASP A 491 -41.60 -7.66 -23.80
N GLU A 492 -42.56 -8.59 -23.82
CA GLU A 492 -42.50 -9.82 -24.64
C GLU A 492 -42.30 -9.53 -26.13
N ALA A 493 -42.82 -8.41 -26.63
CA ALA A 493 -42.69 -8.01 -28.03
C ALA A 493 -41.30 -7.44 -28.36
N ALA A 494 -40.72 -6.63 -27.47
CA ALA A 494 -39.38 -6.08 -27.59
C ALA A 494 -38.31 -7.20 -27.54
N GLN A 495 -38.45 -8.15 -26.62
CA GLN A 495 -37.53 -9.29 -26.54
C GLN A 495 -37.72 -10.29 -27.69
N ALA A 496 -38.95 -10.54 -28.14
CA ALA A 496 -39.19 -11.34 -29.34
C ALA A 496 -38.55 -10.69 -30.57
N SER A 497 -38.48 -9.36 -30.66
CA SER A 497 -37.80 -8.66 -31.77
C SER A 497 -36.27 -8.81 -31.75
N ASN A 498 -35.69 -9.13 -30.59
CA ASN A 498 -34.26 -9.39 -30.45
C ASN A 498 -33.84 -10.75 -31.04
N PHE A 499 -34.77 -11.69 -31.22
CA PHE A 499 -34.54 -12.98 -31.88
C PHE A 499 -35.37 -13.11 -33.15
N GLU A 500 -34.87 -13.86 -34.13
CA GLU A 500 -35.74 -14.47 -35.12
C GLU A 500 -36.43 -15.65 -34.44
N LEU A 501 -37.73 -15.48 -34.13
CA LEU A 501 -38.53 -16.54 -33.57
C LEU A 501 -38.97 -17.51 -34.68
N ILE A 502 -38.51 -18.75 -34.60
CA ILE A 502 -38.94 -19.82 -35.51
C ILE A 502 -40.12 -20.52 -34.82
N GLU A 503 -41.33 -20.22 -35.27
CA GLU A 503 -42.57 -20.80 -34.73
C GLU A 503 -43.26 -21.73 -35.72
N TYR A 504 -44.01 -22.70 -35.18
CA TYR A 504 -44.86 -23.60 -35.94
C TYR A 504 -46.28 -23.60 -35.37
N GLU A 505 -47.25 -24.19 -36.07
CA GLU A 505 -48.61 -24.32 -35.54
C GLU A 505 -48.62 -25.02 -34.16
N ASN A 506 -49.25 -24.39 -33.17
CA ASN A 506 -49.36 -24.84 -31.77
C ASN A 506 -48.05 -24.80 -30.96
N THR A 507 -47.21 -23.80 -31.21
CA THR A 507 -46.10 -23.42 -30.31
C THR A 507 -46.37 -22.07 -29.66
N SER A 508 -45.76 -21.80 -28.50
CA SER A 508 -45.78 -20.46 -27.90
C SER A 508 -44.45 -20.10 -27.24
N PHE A 509 -44.07 -18.84 -27.40
CA PHE A 509 -43.02 -18.17 -26.65
C PHE A 509 -43.67 -17.44 -25.46
N HIS A 510 -43.07 -17.57 -24.29
CA HIS A 510 -43.46 -16.83 -23.09
C HIS A 510 -42.23 -16.27 -22.39
N ILE A 511 -42.35 -15.03 -21.91
CA ILE A 511 -41.44 -14.49 -20.90
C ILE A 511 -42.13 -14.61 -19.55
N GLU A 512 -41.51 -15.37 -18.65
CA GLU A 512 -42.02 -15.57 -17.31
C GLU A 512 -41.15 -14.84 -16.31
N ASN A 513 -41.77 -14.06 -15.42
CA ASN A 513 -41.07 -13.58 -14.23
C ASN A 513 -40.78 -14.80 -13.37
N THR A 514 -39.52 -14.96 -12.97
CA THR A 514 -39.11 -16.05 -12.09
C THR A 514 -39.53 -15.77 -10.64
N HIS A 515 -40.00 -14.54 -10.37
CA HIS A 515 -40.19 -13.95 -9.04
C HIS A 515 -38.92 -13.98 -8.18
N GLN A 516 -37.77 -14.29 -8.79
CA GLN A 516 -36.47 -14.03 -8.22
C GLN A 516 -36.05 -12.63 -8.63
N THR A 517 -35.25 -11.96 -7.81
CA THR A 517 -34.74 -10.65 -8.15
C THR A 517 -33.28 -10.74 -8.58
N THR A 518 -32.93 -9.99 -9.63
CA THR A 518 -31.55 -9.86 -10.09
C THR A 518 -31.15 -8.38 -10.19
N TYR A 519 -29.86 -8.13 -10.35
CA TYR A 519 -29.33 -6.78 -10.53
C TYR A 519 -29.05 -6.52 -12.00
N VAL A 520 -29.53 -5.38 -12.49
CA VAL A 520 -29.21 -4.90 -13.83
C VAL A 520 -28.73 -3.45 -13.78
N GLN A 521 -27.90 -3.10 -14.77
CA GLN A 521 -27.43 -1.74 -14.97
C GLN A 521 -28.40 -0.99 -15.88
N GLN A 522 -29.04 0.07 -15.38
CA GLN A 522 -29.94 0.90 -16.17
C GLN A 522 -29.35 2.28 -16.45
N ALA A 523 -29.68 2.85 -17.61
CA ALA A 523 -29.24 4.19 -17.99
C ALA A 523 -29.75 5.23 -16.98
N ILE A 524 -28.88 6.18 -16.63
CA ILE A 524 -29.21 7.27 -15.72
C ILE A 524 -30.33 8.11 -16.32
N GLY A 525 -31.37 8.38 -15.54
CA GLY A 525 -32.56 9.11 -15.98
C GLY A 525 -33.62 8.26 -16.68
N SER A 526 -33.40 6.95 -16.85
CA SER A 526 -34.45 6.04 -17.34
C SER A 526 -35.59 5.93 -16.31
N PRO A 527 -36.84 5.62 -16.76
CA PRO A 527 -37.97 5.46 -15.85
C PRO A 527 -37.72 4.42 -14.75
N GLY A 528 -37.09 3.29 -15.07
CA GLY A 528 -36.71 2.27 -14.11
C GLY A 528 -35.68 2.72 -13.10
N GLU A 529 -34.61 3.40 -13.54
CA GLU A 529 -33.59 3.97 -12.65
C GLU A 529 -34.21 4.95 -11.67
N ILE A 530 -35.00 5.91 -12.16
CA ILE A 530 -35.64 6.93 -11.32
C ILE A 530 -36.58 6.25 -10.31
N LYS A 531 -37.35 5.25 -10.76
CA LYS A 531 -38.24 4.49 -9.89
C LYS A 531 -37.47 3.74 -8.81
N TRP A 532 -36.34 3.13 -9.14
CA TRP A 532 -35.45 2.47 -8.19
C TRP A 532 -34.85 3.46 -7.19
N SER A 533 -34.15 4.49 -7.68
CA SER A 533 -33.44 5.47 -6.85
C SER A 533 -34.37 6.22 -5.89
N SER A 534 -35.58 6.58 -6.36
CA SER A 534 -36.60 7.27 -5.53
C SER A 534 -37.22 6.40 -4.43
N ARG A 535 -36.98 5.09 -4.45
CA ARG A 535 -37.43 4.15 -3.43
C ARG A 535 -36.28 3.63 -2.56
N PHE A 536 -35.20 3.19 -3.19
CA PHE A 536 -34.08 2.57 -2.50
C PHE A 536 -33.33 3.56 -1.60
N LEU A 537 -32.92 4.73 -2.11
CA LEU A 537 -32.08 5.66 -1.35
C LEU A 537 -32.77 6.22 -0.08
N PRO A 538 -34.04 6.66 -0.12
CA PRO A 538 -34.72 7.11 1.09
C PRO A 538 -34.92 5.99 2.10
N GLU A 539 -35.21 4.76 1.64
CA GLU A 539 -35.40 3.60 2.53
C GLU A 539 -34.07 3.16 3.16
N LEU A 540 -32.97 3.16 2.42
CA LEU A 540 -31.63 2.91 2.96
C LEU A 540 -31.28 3.96 4.02
N GLN A 541 -31.49 5.25 3.74
CA GLN A 541 -31.20 6.31 4.73
C GLN A 541 -32.06 6.18 5.98
N ALA A 542 -33.36 5.89 5.82
CA ALA A 542 -34.27 5.69 6.95
C ALA A 542 -33.86 4.47 7.78
N HIS A 543 -33.49 3.37 7.13
CA HIS A 543 -33.02 2.16 7.79
C HIS A 543 -31.74 2.42 8.58
N LEU A 544 -30.73 3.06 7.97
CA LEU A 544 -29.49 3.42 8.66
C LEU A 544 -29.74 4.32 9.88
N ALA A 545 -30.65 5.30 9.76
CA ALA A 545 -31.04 6.16 10.88
C ALA A 545 -31.78 5.38 11.99
N GLU A 546 -32.64 4.42 11.65
CA GLU A 546 -33.30 3.53 12.61
C GLU A 546 -32.28 2.69 13.39
N LYS A 547 -31.22 2.22 12.72
CA LYS A 547 -30.13 1.46 13.32
C LYS A 547 -29.11 2.33 14.07
N GLY A 548 -29.13 3.65 13.86
CA GLY A 548 -28.12 4.59 14.35
C GLY A 548 -26.76 4.46 13.65
N TRP A 549 -26.75 3.96 12.41
CA TRP A 549 -25.56 3.76 11.58
C TRP A 549 -25.32 4.91 10.59
N ASP A 550 -26.25 5.84 10.47
CA ASP A 550 -26.20 6.99 9.57
C ASP A 550 -24.96 7.88 9.79
N GLN A 551 -24.47 7.99 11.03
CA GLN A 551 -23.30 8.82 11.35
C GLN A 551 -21.95 8.16 10.98
N ILE A 552 -21.94 6.85 10.78
CA ILE A 552 -20.74 6.08 10.41
C ILE A 552 -20.80 5.54 8.99
N TRP A 553 -21.90 5.77 8.28
CA TRP A 553 -22.11 5.34 6.89
C TRP A 553 -21.59 6.37 5.90
N ILE A 554 -20.86 5.89 4.90
CA ILE A 554 -20.42 6.64 3.73
C ILE A 554 -20.79 5.85 2.47
N GLN A 555 -21.31 6.51 1.45
CA GLN A 555 -21.88 5.86 0.27
C GLN A 555 -20.99 6.09 -0.95
N HIS A 556 -20.48 5.00 -1.54
CA HIS A 556 -19.92 5.05 -2.88
C HIS A 556 -21.00 5.35 -3.91
N VAL A 557 -20.71 6.23 -4.85
CA VAL A 557 -21.64 6.57 -5.93
C VAL A 557 -21.15 5.96 -7.23
N ALA A 558 -19.86 6.13 -7.53
CA ALA A 558 -19.28 5.89 -8.83
C ALA A 558 -17.85 5.35 -8.74
N ASP A 559 -17.56 4.27 -9.46
CA ASP A 559 -16.22 3.70 -9.55
C ASP A 559 -15.36 4.46 -10.59
N GLU A 560 -14.34 5.18 -10.11
CA GLU A 560 -13.32 5.91 -10.90
C GLU A 560 -13.87 6.85 -12.01
N PRO A 561 -14.67 7.88 -11.68
CA PRO A 561 -15.20 8.84 -12.65
C PRO A 561 -14.12 9.49 -13.52
N TYR A 562 -14.40 9.60 -14.83
CA TYR A 562 -13.56 10.32 -15.79
C TYR A 562 -14.37 10.98 -16.91
N ASP A 563 -13.88 12.13 -17.38
CA ASP A 563 -14.45 12.82 -18.54
C ASP A 563 -13.71 12.43 -19.83
N SER A 564 -14.45 11.85 -20.78
CA SER A 564 -13.96 11.56 -22.14
C SER A 564 -14.80 12.24 -23.24
N GLY A 565 -15.60 13.24 -22.86
CA GLY A 565 -16.55 13.93 -23.72
C GLY A 565 -17.62 12.97 -24.25
N ASN A 566 -17.50 12.55 -25.51
CA ASN A 566 -18.56 11.83 -26.22
C ASN A 566 -18.85 10.40 -25.72
N THR A 567 -18.00 9.81 -24.87
CA THR A 567 -18.19 8.41 -24.40
C THR A 567 -18.63 8.36 -22.94
N TYR A 568 -18.05 9.19 -22.08
CA TYR A 568 -18.41 9.33 -20.67
C TYR A 568 -18.36 10.81 -20.33
N PRO A 569 -19.44 11.56 -20.56
CA PRO A 569 -19.51 12.98 -20.25
C PRO A 569 -19.59 13.19 -18.73
N ILE A 570 -18.97 14.25 -18.22
CA ILE A 570 -18.97 14.54 -16.77
C ILE A 570 -20.39 14.65 -16.20
N GLU A 571 -21.33 15.14 -16.99
CA GLU A 571 -22.73 15.35 -16.62
C GLU A 571 -23.47 14.04 -16.26
N GLU A 572 -23.06 12.89 -16.80
CA GLU A 572 -23.64 11.59 -16.42
C GLU A 572 -23.21 11.19 -15.00
N TRP A 573 -21.96 11.46 -14.63
CA TRP A 573 -21.48 11.22 -13.27
C TRP A 573 -22.20 12.15 -12.29
N GLU A 574 -22.26 13.45 -12.59
CA GLU A 574 -22.93 14.46 -11.77
C GLU A 574 -24.38 14.07 -11.45
N GLN A 575 -25.13 13.56 -12.44
CA GLN A 575 -26.51 13.11 -12.25
C GLN A 575 -26.65 11.94 -11.26
N ALA A 576 -25.66 11.05 -11.15
CA ALA A 576 -25.68 9.97 -10.16
C ALA A 576 -25.56 10.52 -8.74
N TYR A 577 -24.65 11.48 -8.50
CA TYR A 577 -24.52 12.16 -7.22
C TYR A 577 -25.78 12.99 -6.88
N GLU A 578 -26.39 13.62 -7.88
CA GLU A 578 -27.66 14.34 -7.69
C GLU A 578 -28.79 13.42 -7.18
N ARG A 579 -28.79 12.11 -7.49
CA ARG A 579 -29.77 11.17 -6.93
C ARG A 579 -29.63 11.04 -5.41
N ILE A 580 -28.40 10.99 -4.89
CA ILE A 580 -28.17 10.98 -3.44
C ILE A 580 -28.61 12.31 -2.84
N ALA A 581 -28.18 13.44 -3.40
CA ALA A 581 -28.58 14.76 -2.91
C ALA A 581 -30.12 14.95 -2.91
N GLN A 582 -30.82 14.36 -3.88
CA GLN A 582 -32.27 14.45 -3.99
C GLN A 582 -33.00 13.51 -3.01
N TYR A 583 -32.57 12.25 -2.90
CA TYR A 583 -33.34 11.20 -2.22
C TYR A 583 -32.78 10.77 -0.87
N ALA A 584 -31.48 10.99 -0.63
CA ALA A 584 -30.79 10.70 0.63
C ALA A 584 -29.78 11.81 1.00
N PRO A 585 -30.22 13.07 1.20
CA PRO A 585 -29.33 14.21 1.44
C PRO A 585 -28.53 14.16 2.74
N GLY A 586 -28.82 13.21 3.64
CA GLY A 586 -28.08 13.00 4.88
C GLY A 586 -26.93 12.00 4.74
N MET A 587 -26.82 11.30 3.61
CA MET A 587 -25.71 10.39 3.34
C MET A 587 -24.49 11.16 2.83
N LYS A 588 -23.34 10.89 3.45
CA LYS A 588 -22.05 11.35 2.93
C LYS A 588 -21.63 10.51 1.72
N THR A 589 -21.00 11.15 0.75
CA THR A 589 -20.47 10.50 -0.46
C THR A 589 -18.95 10.37 -0.42
N LEU A 590 -18.44 9.27 -0.98
CA LEU A 590 -17.01 8.98 -1.11
C LEU A 590 -16.77 8.28 -2.43
N ASP A 591 -15.76 8.64 -3.21
CA ASP A 591 -15.34 7.82 -4.37
C ASP A 591 -13.86 7.98 -4.74
N ALA A 592 -13.33 6.94 -5.39
CA ALA A 592 -11.99 6.91 -5.96
C ALA A 592 -11.87 7.86 -7.16
N VAL A 593 -10.86 8.73 -7.17
CA VAL A 593 -10.65 9.73 -8.24
C VAL A 593 -9.32 9.50 -8.95
N THR A 594 -9.36 8.84 -10.10
CA THR A 594 -8.17 8.50 -10.91
C THR A 594 -7.72 9.62 -11.84
N PHE A 595 -8.63 10.53 -12.21
CA PHE A 595 -8.38 11.55 -13.23
C PHE A 595 -8.70 12.96 -12.73
N GLN A 596 -7.76 13.89 -12.88
CA GLN A 596 -7.98 15.30 -12.51
C GLN A 596 -9.08 15.98 -13.34
N SER A 597 -9.45 15.42 -14.50
CA SER A 597 -10.44 16.04 -15.39
C SER A 597 -11.84 16.16 -14.77
N VAL A 598 -12.16 15.35 -13.76
CA VAL A 598 -13.49 15.37 -13.12
C VAL A 598 -13.53 16.21 -11.85
N ASN A 599 -12.39 16.62 -11.32
CA ASN A 599 -12.27 17.29 -10.02
C ASN A 599 -13.23 18.47 -9.89
N GLU A 600 -13.25 19.38 -10.87
CA GLU A 600 -14.12 20.55 -10.84
C GLU A 600 -15.62 20.20 -10.90
N GLY A 601 -15.99 19.16 -11.66
CA GLY A 601 -17.38 18.70 -11.78
C GLY A 601 -17.90 18.03 -10.51
N LEU A 602 -17.03 17.48 -9.67
CA LEU A 602 -17.41 16.76 -8.45
C LEU A 602 -17.38 17.65 -7.19
N VAL A 603 -16.97 18.92 -7.30
CA VAL A 603 -16.98 19.86 -6.16
C VAL A 603 -18.41 20.04 -5.63
N GLY A 604 -18.56 19.91 -4.31
CA GLY A 604 -19.86 19.95 -3.64
C GLY A 604 -20.73 18.70 -3.85
N LYS A 605 -20.20 17.65 -4.48
CA LYS A 605 -20.85 16.35 -4.67
C LYS A 605 -20.17 15.21 -3.91
N LEU A 606 -18.88 15.36 -3.60
CA LEU A 606 -18.10 14.47 -2.75
C LEU A 606 -17.86 15.10 -1.38
N ASP A 607 -18.18 14.36 -0.31
CA ASP A 607 -17.76 14.72 1.05
C ASP A 607 -16.35 14.19 1.37
N ILE A 608 -15.97 13.08 0.73
CA ILE A 608 -14.68 12.42 0.91
C ILE A 608 -14.07 12.12 -0.46
N TRP A 609 -12.93 12.76 -0.74
CA TRP A 609 -12.17 12.54 -1.97
C TRP A 609 -11.17 11.42 -1.76
N VAL A 610 -11.12 10.45 -2.67
CA VAL A 610 -10.12 9.39 -2.63
C VAL A 610 -9.27 9.42 -3.90
N PRO A 611 -8.44 10.46 -4.13
CA PRO A 611 -7.55 10.50 -5.27
C PRO A 611 -6.59 9.33 -5.30
N HIS A 612 -6.22 8.94 -6.52
CA HIS A 612 -5.10 8.04 -6.71
C HIS A 612 -3.82 8.71 -6.20
N GLU A 613 -2.88 7.94 -5.62
CA GLU A 613 -1.70 8.50 -4.93
C GLU A 613 -0.93 9.53 -5.78
N ASN A 614 -0.67 9.22 -7.05
CA ASN A 614 0.02 10.13 -7.97
C ASN A 614 -0.79 11.39 -8.32
N ILE A 615 -2.12 11.33 -8.25
CA ILE A 615 -3.01 12.47 -8.47
C ILE A 615 -3.00 13.39 -7.26
N LEU A 616 -3.04 12.82 -6.05
CA LEU A 616 -2.84 13.58 -4.81
C LEU A 616 -1.48 14.27 -4.80
N ASP A 617 -0.43 13.54 -5.24
CA ASP A 617 0.94 14.05 -5.23
C ASP A 617 1.16 15.18 -6.25
N SER A 618 0.57 15.07 -7.45
CA SER A 618 0.73 16.01 -8.57
C SER A 618 -0.22 17.21 -8.54
N SER A 619 -1.30 17.18 -7.75
CA SER A 619 -2.25 18.29 -7.58
C SER A 619 -2.53 18.64 -6.10
N PRO A 620 -1.49 18.87 -5.28
CA PRO A 620 -1.66 19.11 -3.83
C PRO A 620 -2.64 20.22 -3.52
N SER A 621 -2.51 21.38 -4.20
CA SER A 621 -3.29 22.57 -3.88
C SER A 621 -4.81 22.36 -3.99
N PHE A 622 -5.26 21.54 -4.94
CA PHE A 622 -6.70 21.26 -5.08
C PHE A 622 -7.24 20.54 -3.82
N TYR A 623 -6.52 19.51 -3.37
CA TYR A 623 -6.92 18.71 -2.21
C TYR A 623 -6.68 19.45 -0.89
N ASP A 624 -5.60 20.24 -0.78
CA ASP A 624 -5.37 21.15 0.34
C ASP A 624 -6.55 22.13 0.50
N ASP A 625 -7.04 22.70 -0.61
CA ASP A 625 -8.22 23.58 -0.60
C ASP A 625 -9.50 22.84 -0.14
N ARG A 626 -9.67 21.56 -0.52
CA ARG A 626 -10.80 20.74 -0.04
C ARG A 626 -10.74 20.53 1.47
N GLN A 627 -9.57 20.20 2.00
CA GLN A 627 -9.34 20.03 3.43
C GLN A 627 -9.63 21.31 4.22
N VAL A 628 -9.24 22.49 3.69
CA VAL A 628 -9.55 23.79 4.30
C VAL A 628 -11.06 24.05 4.37
N LEU A 629 -11.83 23.53 3.40
CA LEU A 629 -13.30 23.61 3.39
C LEU A 629 -13.99 22.61 4.32
N GLY A 630 -13.22 21.74 4.99
CA GLY A 630 -13.74 20.71 5.90
C GLY A 630 -14.17 19.41 5.22
N GLU A 631 -13.87 19.26 3.93
CA GLU A 631 -14.01 17.99 3.22
C GLU A 631 -12.85 17.06 3.61
N GLU A 632 -13.08 15.75 3.52
CA GLU A 632 -12.03 14.77 3.82
C GLU A 632 -11.30 14.34 2.56
N VAL A 633 -10.01 14.05 2.71
CA VAL A 633 -9.17 13.53 1.62
C VAL A 633 -8.52 12.26 2.11
N TRP A 634 -8.81 11.16 1.44
CA TRP A 634 -8.10 9.89 1.54
C TRP A 634 -7.17 9.76 0.33
N PHE A 635 -6.58 8.60 0.13
CA PHE A 635 -6.01 8.23 -1.16
C PHE A 635 -6.11 6.73 -1.36
N TYR A 636 -5.90 6.28 -2.59
CA TYR A 636 -5.87 4.85 -2.88
C TYR A 636 -4.73 4.47 -3.79
N THR A 637 -4.35 3.20 -3.71
CA THR A 637 -3.49 2.51 -4.67
C THR A 637 -4.24 1.31 -5.25
N SER A 638 -3.77 0.83 -6.40
CA SER A 638 -4.33 -0.30 -7.14
C SER A 638 -3.24 -0.95 -7.99
N LEU A 639 -3.60 -1.56 -9.13
CA LEU A 639 -2.67 -1.93 -10.17
C LEU A 639 -1.82 -0.75 -10.69
N LEU A 640 -2.21 0.49 -10.39
CA LEU A 640 -1.44 1.71 -10.56
C LEU A 640 -1.30 2.41 -9.18
N PRO A 641 -0.37 3.36 -9.02
CA PRO A 641 0.72 3.69 -9.94
C PRO A 641 1.80 2.60 -9.91
N ARG A 642 2.61 2.53 -10.99
CA ARG A 642 3.62 1.45 -11.19
C ARG A 642 5.07 1.93 -11.25
N GLU A 643 5.28 3.24 -11.27
CA GLU A 643 6.60 3.84 -11.43
C GLU A 643 7.37 3.79 -10.10
N LYS A 644 7.84 4.93 -9.60
CA LYS A 644 8.56 5.05 -8.32
C LYS A 644 7.64 5.27 -7.12
N TYR A 645 6.35 5.03 -7.28
CA TYR A 645 5.34 5.29 -6.26
C TYR A 645 5.25 4.14 -5.25
N LEU A 646 4.75 4.46 -4.06
CA LEU A 646 4.51 3.48 -3.00
C LEU A 646 3.29 2.63 -3.37
N ASN A 647 3.43 1.32 -3.25
CA ASN A 647 2.36 0.37 -3.53
C ASN A 647 2.66 -0.94 -2.77
N ARG A 648 1.74 -1.89 -2.82
CA ARG A 648 1.75 -3.09 -1.97
C ARG A 648 1.89 -4.38 -2.76
N PHE A 649 2.69 -4.38 -3.82
CA PHE A 649 2.93 -5.57 -4.63
C PHE A 649 3.92 -6.53 -3.94
N VAL A 650 3.77 -7.83 -4.20
CA VAL A 650 4.63 -8.91 -3.64
C VAL A 650 6.10 -8.74 -4.04
N ASP A 651 6.36 -8.18 -5.22
CA ASP A 651 7.71 -7.99 -5.74
C ASP A 651 8.25 -6.57 -5.55
N GLN A 652 7.62 -5.78 -4.68
CA GLN A 652 8.16 -4.53 -4.13
C GLN A 652 8.66 -4.74 -2.70
N PRO A 653 9.54 -3.85 -2.20
CA PRO A 653 10.00 -3.91 -0.82
C PRO A 653 8.86 -3.80 0.19
N VAL A 654 8.87 -4.65 1.21
CA VAL A 654 7.82 -4.69 2.24
C VAL A 654 7.67 -3.34 2.99
N TYR A 655 8.75 -2.56 3.12
CA TYR A 655 8.69 -1.25 3.77
C TYR A 655 7.81 -0.22 3.06
N TYR A 656 7.41 -0.45 1.80
CA TYR A 656 6.47 0.42 1.10
C TYR A 656 5.13 0.50 1.83
N GLY A 657 4.66 -0.61 2.43
CA GLY A 657 3.42 -0.62 3.21
C GLY A 657 3.42 0.34 4.40
N ARG A 658 4.56 0.46 5.09
CA ARG A 658 4.73 1.38 6.23
C ARG A 658 4.82 2.83 5.76
N LEU A 659 5.65 3.09 4.75
CA LEU A 659 5.86 4.45 4.22
C LEU A 659 4.62 5.03 3.54
N MET A 660 3.72 4.20 3.01
CA MET A 660 2.47 4.66 2.40
C MET A 660 1.60 5.43 3.40
N ASN A 661 1.58 5.02 4.68
CA ASN A 661 0.84 5.74 5.72
C ASN A 661 1.62 6.94 6.29
N TRP A 662 2.94 6.97 6.17
CA TRP A 662 3.73 8.20 6.39
C TRP A 662 3.43 9.25 5.32
N PHE A 663 3.36 8.83 4.05
CA PHE A 663 2.91 9.70 2.96
C PHE A 663 1.51 10.25 3.24
N ALA A 664 0.59 9.41 3.72
CA ALA A 664 -0.75 9.82 4.12
C ALA A 664 -0.71 10.99 5.13
N TYR A 665 0.08 10.84 6.20
CA TYR A 665 0.26 11.93 7.19
C TYR A 665 0.88 13.17 6.55
N GLY A 666 1.93 13.02 5.72
CA GLY A 666 2.60 14.13 5.04
C GLY A 666 1.71 14.94 4.09
N ARG A 667 0.63 14.34 3.58
CA ARG A 667 -0.39 14.98 2.74
C ARG A 667 -1.70 15.29 3.47
N ASN A 668 -1.72 15.22 4.80
CA ASN A 668 -2.92 15.36 5.63
C ASN A 668 -4.08 14.44 5.20
N ALA A 669 -3.80 13.34 4.50
CA ALA A 669 -4.81 12.39 4.11
C ALA A 669 -5.33 11.67 5.38
N THR A 670 -6.65 11.64 5.56
CA THR A 670 -7.30 11.06 6.74
C THR A 670 -7.65 9.59 6.54
N GLY A 671 -7.40 9.02 5.37
CA GLY A 671 -7.60 7.61 5.12
C GLY A 671 -6.87 7.04 3.92
N PHE A 672 -6.87 5.71 3.87
CA PHE A 672 -6.32 4.91 2.79
C PHE A 672 -7.35 3.87 2.33
N LEU A 673 -7.46 3.71 1.01
CA LEU A 673 -8.30 2.72 0.37
C LEU A 673 -7.47 1.79 -0.53
N HIS A 674 -7.83 0.51 -0.52
CA HIS A 674 -7.48 -0.38 -1.63
C HIS A 674 -8.61 -1.35 -1.95
N TRP A 675 -8.82 -1.57 -3.24
CA TRP A 675 -9.95 -2.30 -3.80
C TRP A 675 -10.03 -3.80 -3.46
N ALA A 676 -9.00 -4.40 -2.83
CA ALA A 676 -8.92 -5.85 -2.70
C ALA A 676 -8.13 -6.35 -1.49
N TRP A 677 -8.85 -6.81 -0.47
CA TRP A 677 -8.23 -7.53 0.63
C TRP A 677 -7.96 -9.00 0.28
N ASN A 678 -9.01 -9.70 -0.21
CA ASN A 678 -9.05 -11.14 -0.41
C ASN A 678 -9.66 -11.57 -1.76
N HIS A 679 -9.42 -10.83 -2.85
CA HIS A 679 -9.93 -11.18 -4.20
C HIS A 679 -9.12 -12.34 -4.82
N TRP A 680 -9.24 -13.53 -4.21
CA TRP A 680 -8.44 -14.73 -4.52
C TRP A 680 -8.77 -15.43 -5.84
N ASN A 681 -9.88 -15.08 -6.47
CA ASN A 681 -10.30 -15.70 -7.74
C ASN A 681 -9.36 -15.34 -8.91
N SER A 682 -8.48 -14.36 -8.73
CA SER A 682 -7.45 -13.99 -9.68
C SER A 682 -6.10 -14.56 -9.26
N PRO A 683 -5.47 -15.47 -10.04
CA PRO A 683 -4.19 -16.05 -9.68
C PRO A 683 -3.08 -14.98 -9.74
N LEU A 684 -2.10 -15.06 -8.82
CA LEU A 684 -0.92 -14.17 -8.76
C LEU A 684 -0.25 -14.00 -10.14
N ASP A 685 -0.03 -15.10 -10.86
CA ASP A 685 0.62 -15.06 -12.17
C ASP A 685 -0.30 -14.57 -13.31
N GLY A 686 -1.62 -14.59 -13.14
CA GLY A 686 -2.60 -14.18 -14.15
C GLY A 686 -2.90 -12.68 -14.19
N VAL A 687 -2.32 -11.89 -13.29
CA VAL A 687 -2.53 -10.44 -13.20
C VAL A 687 -1.26 -9.65 -13.56
N HIS A 688 -1.46 -8.40 -14.00
CA HIS A 688 -0.39 -7.52 -14.50
C HIS A 688 0.65 -7.12 -13.45
N VAL A 689 0.22 -7.04 -12.19
CA VAL A 689 1.05 -6.75 -11.01
C VAL A 689 0.76 -7.77 -9.92
N LYS A 690 1.80 -8.27 -9.25
CA LYS A 690 1.71 -9.43 -8.34
C LYS A 690 1.27 -8.96 -6.96
N GLY A 691 0.17 -9.52 -6.44
CA GLY A 691 -0.33 -9.21 -5.10
C GLY A 691 -1.26 -7.99 -4.99
N ASP A 692 -1.67 -7.39 -6.11
CA ASP A 692 -2.69 -6.32 -6.15
C ASP A 692 -4.06 -6.83 -5.68
N THR A 693 -4.45 -8.03 -6.12
CA THR A 693 -5.78 -8.60 -5.84
C THR A 693 -5.95 -9.12 -4.40
N HIS A 694 -4.89 -9.23 -3.62
CA HIS A 694 -4.99 -9.67 -2.23
C HIS A 694 -3.73 -9.36 -1.43
N ILE A 695 -3.94 -9.04 -0.17
CA ILE A 695 -2.89 -8.90 0.84
C ILE A 695 -2.97 -9.98 1.92
N VAL A 696 -4.01 -10.81 1.89
CA VAL A 696 -4.14 -12.04 2.71
C VAL A 696 -4.29 -13.27 1.82
N TYR A 697 -3.97 -14.43 2.38
CA TYR A 697 -4.01 -15.71 1.67
C TYR A 697 -5.01 -16.66 2.31
N PRO A 698 -5.71 -17.49 1.51
CA PRO A 698 -6.64 -18.46 2.09
C PRO A 698 -5.89 -19.58 2.82
N ASP A 699 -6.47 -20.07 3.92
CA ASP A 699 -5.91 -21.15 4.74
C ASP A 699 -6.98 -22.21 5.08
N PRO A 700 -7.54 -22.90 4.07
CA PRO A 700 -8.65 -23.82 4.25
C PRO A 700 -8.28 -25.03 5.11
N ASP A 701 -7.02 -25.46 5.09
CA ASP A 701 -6.52 -26.61 5.86
C ASP A 701 -6.59 -26.36 7.38
N ASN A 702 -6.52 -25.09 7.81
CA ASN A 702 -6.62 -24.69 9.21
C ASN A 702 -7.94 -23.96 9.54
N ALA A 703 -8.88 -23.90 8.59
CA ALA A 703 -10.11 -23.12 8.69
C ALA A 703 -9.86 -21.66 9.14
N SER A 704 -8.80 -21.04 8.59
CA SER A 704 -8.29 -19.74 9.03
C SER A 704 -7.91 -18.85 7.84
N LEU A 705 -7.25 -17.73 8.12
CA LEU A 705 -6.67 -16.78 7.18
C LEU A 705 -5.16 -16.67 7.42
N LYS A 706 -4.36 -16.62 6.37
CA LYS A 706 -2.93 -16.25 6.48
C LYS A 706 -2.78 -14.76 6.21
N ASN A 707 -2.30 -14.00 7.20
CA ASN A 707 -1.86 -12.62 7.00
C ASN A 707 -0.60 -12.59 6.12
N SER A 708 -0.12 -11.40 5.78
CA SER A 708 1.13 -11.23 5.03
C SER A 708 2.04 -10.20 5.68
N MET A 709 3.32 -10.30 5.35
CA MET A 709 4.31 -9.29 5.72
C MET A 709 3.90 -7.88 5.26
N ARG A 710 3.26 -7.76 4.09
CA ARG A 710 2.75 -6.50 3.56
C ARG A 710 1.62 -5.92 4.42
N GLN A 711 0.74 -6.77 4.96
CA GLN A 711 -0.35 -6.31 5.83
C GLN A 711 0.18 -5.80 7.17
N ASP A 712 1.14 -6.52 7.77
CA ASP A 712 1.83 -6.09 8.98
C ASP A 712 2.53 -4.74 8.76
N ALA A 713 3.22 -4.56 7.63
CA ALA A 713 3.85 -3.26 7.33
C ALA A 713 2.84 -2.12 7.18
N MET A 714 1.65 -2.37 6.63
CA MET A 714 0.57 -1.37 6.58
C MET A 714 0.00 -1.06 7.97
N ARG A 715 -0.16 -2.07 8.85
CA ARG A 715 -0.51 -1.85 10.26
C ARG A 715 0.52 -0.96 10.94
N ASP A 716 1.80 -1.30 10.83
CA ASP A 716 2.89 -0.53 11.44
C ASP A 716 2.85 0.94 10.97
N GLY A 717 2.57 1.18 9.69
CA GLY A 717 2.41 2.55 9.17
C GLY A 717 1.17 3.28 9.68
N ALA A 718 0.07 2.55 9.94
CA ALA A 718 -1.16 3.11 10.50
C ALA A 718 -0.95 3.55 11.95
N GLU A 719 -0.22 2.77 12.73
CA GLU A 719 0.13 3.08 14.12
C GLU A 719 1.11 4.27 14.19
N ASP A 720 2.06 4.34 13.25
CA ASP A 720 2.91 5.52 13.07
C ASP A 720 2.12 6.80 12.75
N TYR A 721 1.05 6.70 11.96
CA TYR A 721 0.17 7.83 11.68
C TYR A 721 -0.44 8.38 12.98
N GLU A 722 -0.95 7.51 13.86
CA GLU A 722 -1.51 7.95 15.14
C GLU A 722 -0.44 8.62 16.03
N LEU A 723 0.78 8.10 16.03
CA LEU A 723 1.91 8.73 16.72
C LEU A 723 2.24 10.11 16.16
N PHE A 724 2.19 10.28 14.84
CA PHE A 724 2.33 11.60 14.21
C PHE A 724 1.22 12.55 14.65
N LYS A 725 -0.04 12.10 14.76
CA LYS A 725 -1.14 12.94 15.25
C LYS A 725 -0.95 13.33 16.72
N ILE A 726 -0.46 12.42 17.56
CA ILE A 726 -0.12 12.72 18.96
C ILE A 726 1.03 13.72 19.04
N LEU A 727 2.08 13.55 18.25
CA LEU A 727 3.21 14.47 18.20
C LEU A 727 2.78 15.83 17.64
N GLU A 728 1.97 15.87 16.59
CA GLU A 728 1.47 17.10 15.98
C GLU A 728 0.70 17.95 16.99
N ALA A 729 -0.14 17.34 17.82
CA ALA A 729 -0.87 18.05 18.88
C ALA A 729 0.07 18.73 19.90
N LYS A 730 1.31 18.24 20.05
CA LYS A 730 2.32 18.78 20.98
C LYS A 730 3.33 19.72 20.29
N ASN A 731 3.77 19.36 19.09
CA ASN A 731 4.79 20.04 18.31
C ASN A 731 4.59 19.78 16.79
N PRO A 732 3.72 20.57 16.12
CA PRO A 732 3.40 20.39 14.70
C PRO A 732 4.62 20.49 13.78
N SER A 733 5.54 21.40 14.08
CA SER A 733 6.75 21.61 13.28
C SER A 733 7.67 20.38 13.32
N ARG A 734 7.79 19.74 14.48
CA ARG A 734 8.59 18.53 14.63
C ARG A 734 7.98 17.32 13.92
N ALA A 735 6.66 17.14 14.02
CA ALA A 735 5.96 16.09 13.28
C ALA A 735 6.18 16.23 11.76
N LYS A 736 6.04 17.45 11.25
CA LYS A 736 6.26 17.78 9.84
C LYS A 736 7.71 17.56 9.40
N GLU A 737 8.68 18.02 10.19
CA GLU A 737 10.11 17.80 9.91
C GLU A 737 10.42 16.30 9.81
N LEU A 738 9.91 15.51 10.75
CA LEU A 738 10.22 14.09 10.84
C LEU A 738 9.64 13.31 9.66
N VAL A 739 8.36 13.51 9.31
CA VAL A 739 7.77 12.84 8.13
C VAL A 739 8.48 13.27 6.85
N GLN A 740 8.77 14.57 6.67
CA GLN A 740 9.45 15.07 5.48
C GLN A 740 10.91 14.59 5.36
N SER A 741 11.53 14.18 6.48
CA SER A 741 12.88 13.61 6.46
C SER A 741 12.95 12.20 5.89
N VAL A 742 11.81 11.49 5.83
CA VAL A 742 11.72 10.09 5.36
C VAL A 742 10.87 9.97 4.10
N VAL A 743 9.71 10.64 4.05
CA VAL A 743 8.77 10.64 2.92
C VAL A 743 8.38 12.09 2.56
N PRO A 744 9.29 12.86 1.94
CA PRO A 744 8.96 14.20 1.45
C PRO A 744 7.76 14.23 0.48
N ASP A 745 7.66 13.24 -0.41
CA ASP A 745 6.59 13.10 -1.39
C ASP A 745 6.44 11.63 -1.86
N ALA A 746 5.51 11.35 -2.77
CA ALA A 746 5.15 9.99 -3.17
C ALA A 746 6.25 9.22 -3.93
N ILE A 747 7.27 9.90 -4.47
CA ILE A 747 8.34 9.29 -5.27
C ILE A 747 9.74 9.50 -4.69
N ASN A 748 9.90 10.48 -3.80
CA ASN A 748 11.11 10.77 -3.06
C ASN A 748 10.90 10.36 -1.61
N TYR A 749 11.43 9.18 -1.26
CA TYR A 749 11.42 8.62 0.08
C TYR A 749 12.70 7.85 0.38
N SER A 750 13.03 7.67 1.66
CA SER A 750 14.18 6.86 2.07
C SER A 750 14.00 5.41 1.65
N ARG A 751 15.07 4.81 1.13
CA ARG A 751 15.19 3.37 0.85
C ARG A 751 16.14 2.67 1.82
N ASP A 752 16.70 3.43 2.75
CA ASP A 752 17.58 2.95 3.82
C ASP A 752 16.72 2.55 5.03
N ILE A 753 16.60 1.23 5.25
CA ILE A 753 15.80 0.64 6.32
C ILE A 753 16.31 1.09 7.70
N ASP A 754 17.63 1.17 7.90
CA ASP A 754 18.21 1.57 9.19
C ASP A 754 17.87 3.04 9.47
N TYR A 755 17.92 3.90 8.45
CA TYR A 755 17.50 5.28 8.57
C TYR A 755 16.01 5.41 8.87
N ILE A 756 15.13 4.68 8.17
CA ILE A 756 13.67 4.67 8.42
C ILE A 756 13.40 4.28 9.89
N LEU A 757 13.98 3.18 10.35
CA LEU A 757 13.80 2.70 11.72
C LEU A 757 14.37 3.69 12.74
N SER A 758 15.50 4.34 12.45
CA SER A 758 16.05 5.37 13.34
C SER A 758 15.10 6.54 13.53
N LYS A 759 14.45 7.02 12.46
CA LYS A 759 13.46 8.10 12.52
C LYS A 759 12.16 7.65 13.16
N ARG A 760 11.78 6.40 12.99
CA ARG A 760 10.66 5.82 13.74
C ARG A 760 10.92 5.72 15.25
N LYS A 761 12.15 5.43 15.68
CA LYS A 761 12.52 5.48 17.10
C LYS A 761 12.36 6.90 17.66
N VAL A 762 12.78 7.91 16.90
CA VAL A 762 12.56 9.32 17.23
C VAL A 762 11.07 9.65 17.33
N LEU A 763 10.25 9.21 16.37
CA LEU A 763 8.80 9.45 16.36
C LEU A 763 8.13 9.01 17.66
N VAL A 764 8.36 7.77 18.11
CA VAL A 764 7.74 7.29 19.35
C VAL A 764 8.21 8.08 20.58
N ARG A 765 9.51 8.38 20.67
CA ARG A 765 10.03 9.14 21.81
C ARG A 765 9.49 10.57 21.81
N ASP A 766 9.41 11.21 20.65
CA ASP A 766 8.86 12.55 20.50
C ASP A 766 7.36 12.58 20.80
N ALA A 767 6.60 11.59 20.34
CA ALA A 767 5.20 11.43 20.71
C ALA A 767 5.03 11.25 22.23
N ALA A 768 6.01 10.66 22.93
CA ALA A 768 6.11 10.61 24.40
C ALA A 768 6.71 11.88 25.04
N GLY A 769 6.86 12.98 24.29
CA GLY A 769 7.41 14.26 24.77
C GLY A 769 8.93 14.29 24.93
N GLY A 770 9.66 13.41 24.25
CA GLY A 770 11.08 13.15 24.44
C GLY A 770 12.06 14.13 23.78
N TYR A 771 11.57 15.19 23.14
CA TYR A 771 12.37 16.18 22.38
C TYR A 771 12.90 17.33 23.25
N ASP A 772 12.60 17.37 24.56
CA ASP A 772 13.00 18.46 25.45
C ASP A 772 14.42 18.25 26.01
N ALA A 773 15.35 19.09 25.54
CA ALA A 773 16.74 19.13 26.00
C ALA A 773 17.01 20.22 27.04
N THR A 774 15.99 20.87 27.61
CA THR A 774 16.19 22.00 28.52
C THR A 774 16.45 21.56 29.97
N LEU A 775 17.05 22.46 30.76
CA LEU A 775 17.20 22.29 32.21
C LEU A 775 16.00 22.90 32.96
N ARG A 776 15.59 22.29 34.07
CA ARG A 776 14.64 22.90 35.03
C ARG A 776 15.33 23.48 36.26
N GLU A 777 16.55 23.03 36.56
CA GLU A 777 17.32 23.47 37.71
C GLU A 777 18.81 23.49 37.37
N LEU A 778 19.47 24.57 37.76
CA LEU A 778 20.91 24.75 37.69
C LEU A 778 21.40 25.20 39.08
N THR A 779 22.38 24.50 39.62
CA THR A 779 22.93 24.79 40.96
C THR A 779 24.44 24.99 40.90
N VAL A 780 24.93 25.86 41.78
CA VAL A 780 26.36 26.11 42.02
C VAL A 780 26.63 25.95 43.51
N ASP A 781 27.56 25.06 43.85
CA ASP A 781 27.82 24.60 45.23
C ASP A 781 26.55 24.13 45.97
N GLY A 782 25.61 23.55 45.21
CA GLY A 782 24.33 23.06 45.73
C GLY A 782 23.30 24.16 46.03
N GLN A 783 23.56 25.42 45.67
CA GLN A 783 22.56 26.49 45.71
C GLN A 783 21.98 26.70 44.31
N ALA A 784 20.65 26.75 44.21
CA ALA A 784 19.97 27.09 42.97
C ALA A 784 20.35 28.50 42.52
N LEU A 785 20.58 28.66 41.22
CA LEU A 785 20.87 29.95 40.63
C LEU A 785 19.59 30.80 40.57
N GLU A 786 19.56 31.92 41.29
CA GLU A 786 18.33 32.72 41.51
C GLU A 786 17.63 33.20 40.22
N ASP A 787 18.41 33.54 39.19
CA ASP A 787 17.91 34.05 37.90
C ASP A 787 17.99 33.00 36.76
N PHE A 788 17.92 31.71 37.10
CA PHE A 788 17.95 30.65 36.09
C PHE A 788 16.76 30.72 35.13
N SER A 789 17.05 30.69 33.83
CA SER A 789 16.11 30.53 32.72
C SER A 789 16.55 29.38 31.79
N PRO A 790 15.64 28.47 31.40
CA PRO A 790 15.97 27.39 30.46
C PRO A 790 16.38 27.89 29.07
N GLU A 791 16.00 29.12 28.70
CA GLU A 791 16.32 29.76 27.42
C GLU A 791 17.69 30.47 27.43
N GLN A 792 18.28 30.67 28.61
CA GLN A 792 19.59 31.31 28.76
C GLN A 792 20.69 30.25 28.84
N ASP A 793 21.61 30.30 27.89
CA ASP A 793 22.69 29.34 27.66
C ASP A 793 24.01 29.71 28.34
N GLU A 794 24.15 30.94 28.87
CA GLU A 794 25.36 31.39 29.58
C GLU A 794 25.05 32.16 30.88
N TYR A 795 25.81 31.83 31.93
CA TYR A 795 25.77 32.49 33.24
C TYR A 795 27.17 32.86 33.70
N VAL A 796 27.32 34.05 34.29
CA VAL A 796 28.59 34.52 34.84
C VAL A 796 28.47 34.65 36.36
N ILE A 797 29.40 34.03 37.09
CA ILE A 797 29.47 34.03 38.55
C ILE A 797 30.80 34.63 38.99
N THR A 798 30.74 35.78 39.64
CA THR A 798 31.92 36.44 40.21
C THR A 798 32.21 35.91 41.61
N LEU A 799 33.40 35.36 41.80
CA LEU A 799 33.88 34.79 43.05
C LEU A 799 34.80 35.79 43.79
N PRO A 800 34.82 35.79 45.14
CA PRO A 800 35.74 36.61 45.92
C PRO A 800 37.21 36.26 45.63
N GLU A 801 38.12 37.23 45.77
CA GLU A 801 39.56 37.06 45.54
C GLU A 801 40.17 35.89 46.37
N ALA A 802 39.60 35.61 47.54
CA ALA A 802 40.03 34.52 48.43
C ALA A 802 39.54 33.11 48.03
N ALA A 803 38.72 32.97 46.98
CA ALA A 803 38.22 31.68 46.54
C ALA A 803 39.35 30.84 45.91
N GLN A 804 39.72 29.73 46.58
CA GLN A 804 40.77 28.81 46.11
C GLN A 804 40.22 27.54 45.46
N GLN A 805 38.92 27.30 45.55
CA GLN A 805 38.27 26.10 45.05
C GLN A 805 37.23 26.48 43.99
N VAL A 806 37.30 25.81 42.84
CA VAL A 806 36.30 25.94 41.77
C VAL A 806 34.93 25.49 42.29
N PRO A 807 33.89 26.32 42.20
CA PRO A 807 32.53 25.91 42.57
C PRO A 807 32.06 24.72 41.73
N VAL A 808 31.30 23.81 42.35
CA VAL A 808 30.77 22.63 41.65
C VAL A 808 29.42 22.97 41.04
N VAL A 809 29.30 22.75 39.73
CA VAL A 809 28.04 22.91 39.00
C VAL A 809 27.28 21.57 38.98
N ASP A 810 25.99 21.59 39.30
CA ASP A 810 25.08 20.45 39.11
C ASP A 810 23.79 20.94 38.43
N ALA A 811 23.12 20.07 37.69
CA ALA A 811 21.98 20.44 36.86
C ALA A 811 20.96 19.32 36.73
N VAL A 812 19.70 19.70 36.57
CA VAL A 812 18.58 18.76 36.42
C VAL A 812 17.82 19.09 35.13
N ALA A 813 17.76 18.14 34.20
CA ALA A 813 16.96 18.26 33.00
C ALA A 813 15.46 18.41 33.30
N ASN A 814 14.75 19.12 32.44
CA ASN A 814 13.31 19.26 32.52
C ASN A 814 12.62 17.91 32.31
N ASP A 815 12.99 17.21 31.23
CA ASP A 815 12.66 15.79 31.04
C ASP A 815 13.63 14.91 31.85
N PRO A 816 13.15 14.14 32.85
CA PRO A 816 14.00 13.25 33.65
C PRO A 816 14.64 12.10 32.85
N ARG A 817 14.19 11.85 31.61
CA ARG A 817 14.74 10.84 30.69
C ARG A 817 15.90 11.39 29.86
N ALA A 818 16.09 12.72 29.81
CA ALA A 818 17.20 13.35 29.12
C ALA A 818 18.54 13.04 29.83
N GLU A 819 19.60 12.97 29.05
CA GLU A 819 20.96 12.71 29.52
C GLU A 819 21.67 14.04 29.79
N VAL A 820 22.19 14.21 31.01
CA VAL A 820 22.94 15.40 31.41
C VAL A 820 24.41 15.04 31.63
N VAL A 821 25.30 15.65 30.85
CA VAL A 821 26.75 15.51 30.96
C VAL A 821 27.34 16.84 31.39
N ILE A 822 27.99 16.87 32.56
CA ILE A 822 28.59 18.09 33.12
C ILE A 822 30.11 17.98 33.09
N GLN A 823 30.76 18.90 32.39
CA GLN A 823 32.18 19.17 32.47
C GLN A 823 32.41 20.34 33.42
N GLN A 824 33.08 20.09 34.55
CA GLN A 824 33.40 21.13 35.53
C GLN A 824 34.50 22.06 34.98
N ALA A 825 34.57 23.28 35.53
CA ALA A 825 35.72 24.14 35.32
C ALA A 825 36.96 23.57 36.04
N ASP A 826 38.14 23.71 35.43
CA ASP A 826 39.39 23.18 35.99
C ASP A 826 40.15 24.21 36.86
N ALA A 827 39.80 25.50 36.76
CA ALA A 827 40.44 26.60 37.50
C ALA A 827 39.49 27.80 37.66
N ILE A 828 39.92 28.79 38.46
CA ILE A 828 39.31 30.12 38.54
C ILE A 828 40.35 31.11 37.99
N PRO A 829 40.01 31.94 36.98
CA PRO A 829 38.78 31.91 36.19
C PRO A 829 38.68 30.64 35.33
N GLY A 830 37.47 30.23 34.98
CA GLY A 830 37.21 29.01 34.20
C GLY A 830 35.73 28.82 33.87
N THR A 831 35.40 27.90 32.97
CA THR A 831 34.01 27.66 32.53
C THR A 831 33.61 26.21 32.72
N ALA A 832 32.48 25.97 33.39
CA ALA A 832 31.81 24.68 33.39
C ALA A 832 30.82 24.60 32.22
N ILE A 833 30.72 23.44 31.58
CA ILE A 833 29.85 23.18 30.44
C ILE A 833 28.89 22.05 30.79
N ILE A 834 27.60 22.27 30.60
CA ILE A 834 26.56 21.26 30.75
C ILE A 834 26.01 20.96 29.36
N ILE A 835 26.03 19.69 28.96
CA ILE A 835 25.40 19.20 27.74
C ILE A 835 24.18 18.40 28.17
N VAL A 836 23.02 18.78 27.65
CA VAL A 836 21.77 18.05 27.85
C VAL A 836 21.36 17.46 26.51
N THR A 837 21.29 16.13 26.43
CA THR A 837 20.81 15.40 25.26
C THR A 837 19.41 14.88 25.58
N ALA A 838 18.42 15.28 24.80
CA ALA A 838 17.03 14.86 25.00
C ALA A 838 16.86 13.34 24.88
N TYR A 839 15.70 12.84 25.31
CA TYR A 839 15.38 11.41 25.28
C TYR A 839 15.35 10.85 23.85
N ASP A 840 14.94 11.66 22.87
CA ASP A 840 14.94 11.34 21.44
C ASP A 840 16.34 11.09 20.84
N LYS A 841 17.39 11.56 21.53
CA LYS A 841 18.81 11.55 21.12
C LYS A 841 19.16 12.45 19.93
N GLU A 842 18.25 13.33 19.52
CA GLU A 842 18.47 14.29 18.43
C GLU A 842 18.63 15.72 18.99
N ALA A 843 17.77 16.15 19.92
CA ALA A 843 17.88 17.49 20.49
C ALA A 843 19.00 17.57 21.54
N VAL A 844 19.87 18.58 21.41
CA VAL A 844 20.99 18.83 22.33
C VAL A 844 21.03 20.31 22.71
N ALA A 845 21.08 20.60 24.01
CA ALA A 845 21.30 21.93 24.55
C ALA A 845 22.65 22.01 25.29
N SER A 846 23.24 23.21 25.31
CA SER A 846 24.52 23.48 25.98
C SER A 846 24.36 24.70 26.89
N TYR A 847 24.74 24.56 28.16
CA TYR A 847 24.74 25.65 29.14
C TYR A 847 26.17 25.89 29.66
N ARG A 848 26.58 27.16 29.80
CA ARG A 848 27.93 27.56 30.20
C ARG A 848 27.89 28.40 31.47
N ILE A 849 28.66 28.00 32.48
CA ILE A 849 28.77 28.72 33.75
C ILE A 849 30.21 29.18 33.88
N ARG A 850 30.42 30.48 33.69
CA ARG A 850 31.72 31.14 33.73
C ARG A 850 32.00 31.65 35.14
N PHE A 851 33.09 31.20 35.74
CA PHE A 851 33.60 31.69 37.02
C PHE A 851 34.68 32.75 36.79
N GLU A 852 34.51 33.91 37.42
CA GLU A 852 35.46 35.01 37.38
C GLU A 852 35.96 35.33 38.80
N GLN A 853 37.19 35.83 38.96
CA GLN A 853 37.75 36.20 40.27
C GLN A 853 37.68 37.73 40.47
N SER A 854 37.24 38.19 41.64
CA SER A 854 37.21 39.62 41.95
C SER A 854 38.63 40.17 42.11
N GLY A 855 39.00 41.24 41.40
CA GLY A 855 40.22 42.02 41.67
C GLY A 855 41.42 41.81 40.73
N THR A 856 41.37 40.86 39.81
CA THR A 856 42.35 40.77 38.71
C THR A 856 41.94 41.70 37.57
N GLU A 857 42.86 42.52 37.03
CA GLU A 857 42.59 43.18 35.74
C GLU A 857 42.24 42.07 34.73
N PRO A 858 41.12 42.18 34.01
CA PRO A 858 40.68 41.13 33.12
C PRO A 858 41.79 40.89 32.09
N VAL A 859 42.18 39.62 31.91
CA VAL A 859 42.91 39.20 30.70
C VAL A 859 42.04 39.70 29.56
N GLN A 860 42.52 40.71 28.85
CA GLN A 860 41.71 41.37 27.85
C GLN A 860 41.49 40.34 26.73
N PRO A 861 40.25 39.91 26.48
CA PRO A 861 40.02 38.98 25.39
C PRO A 861 40.49 39.64 24.08
N PRO A 862 40.91 38.84 23.09
CA PRO A 862 41.24 39.39 21.77
C PRO A 862 40.10 40.28 21.25
N ALA A 863 40.43 41.23 20.38
CA ALA A 863 39.42 41.96 19.65
C ALA A 863 38.58 40.98 18.81
N ALA A 864 37.30 41.29 18.61
CA ALA A 864 36.46 40.51 17.73
C ALA A 864 37.08 40.46 16.32
N PRO A 865 37.17 39.28 15.68
CA PRO A 865 37.64 39.22 14.30
C PRO A 865 36.79 40.11 13.39
N THR A 866 37.43 40.74 12.41
CA THR A 866 36.78 41.67 11.49
C THR A 866 36.88 41.22 10.03
N GLY A 867 36.04 41.78 9.17
CA GLY A 867 36.03 41.44 7.74
C GLY A 867 35.56 40.01 7.44
N LEU A 868 34.73 39.42 8.31
CA LEU A 868 34.11 38.12 8.05
C LEU A 868 33.26 38.21 6.77
N THR A 869 33.53 37.30 5.85
CA THR A 869 32.78 37.11 4.60
C THR A 869 32.45 35.64 4.46
N ALA A 870 31.26 35.34 3.94
CA ALA A 870 30.82 33.98 3.64
C ALA A 870 30.59 33.83 2.14
N LYS A 871 31.12 32.76 1.56
CA LYS A 871 30.88 32.37 0.18
C LYS A 871 30.14 31.03 0.17
N ALA A 872 28.90 31.04 -0.29
CA ALA A 872 28.08 29.84 -0.48
C ALA A 872 28.69 28.90 -1.53
N GLY A 873 28.51 27.60 -1.30
CA GLY A 873 28.78 26.51 -2.22
C GLY A 873 27.76 25.38 -2.03
N ASP A 874 27.90 24.32 -2.82
CA ASP A 874 26.98 23.18 -2.80
C ASP A 874 27.12 22.39 -1.49
N GLY A 875 26.11 22.45 -0.64
CA GLY A 875 26.11 21.86 0.69
C GLY A 875 27.23 22.36 1.60
N ALA A 876 27.79 23.54 1.31
CA ALA A 876 28.93 24.08 2.04
C ALA A 876 29.01 25.62 2.01
N VAL A 877 29.74 26.20 2.95
CA VAL A 877 30.04 27.65 3.00
C VAL A 877 31.51 27.83 3.35
N THR A 878 32.24 28.59 2.55
CA THR A 878 33.63 29.00 2.86
C THR A 878 33.64 30.38 3.49
N LEU A 879 34.09 30.45 4.74
CA LEU A 879 34.26 31.67 5.54
C LEU A 879 35.69 32.21 5.38
N ASN A 880 35.85 33.51 5.23
CA ASN A 880 37.13 34.21 5.23
C ASN A 880 37.06 35.44 6.13
N TRP A 881 38.11 35.74 6.88
CA TRP A 881 38.18 36.92 7.75
C TRP A 881 39.58 37.53 7.81
N THR A 882 39.68 38.71 8.43
CA THR A 882 40.95 39.40 8.65
C THR A 882 41.62 38.87 9.92
N ALA A 883 42.91 38.57 9.85
CA ALA A 883 43.67 38.11 11.02
C ALA A 883 43.69 39.15 12.14
N ASN A 884 43.51 38.67 13.37
CA ASN A 884 43.79 39.38 14.62
C ASN A 884 45.30 39.67 14.76
N ALA A 885 45.65 40.78 15.41
CA ALA A 885 47.03 41.31 15.50
C ALA A 885 47.69 41.06 16.86
N GLU A 886 46.94 40.47 17.79
CA GLU A 886 47.33 40.16 19.15
C GLU A 886 48.46 39.11 19.16
N ALA A 887 49.50 39.36 19.96
CA ALA A 887 50.71 38.52 19.99
C ALA A 887 50.49 37.17 20.69
N ASP A 888 49.48 37.10 21.56
CA ASP A 888 49.01 35.95 22.33
C ASP A 888 47.84 35.22 21.65
N LEU A 889 47.56 35.47 20.36
CA LEU A 889 46.46 34.81 19.66
C LEU A 889 46.71 33.29 19.52
N ALA A 890 45.88 32.49 20.17
CA ALA A 890 45.89 31.04 20.05
C ALA A 890 45.08 30.53 18.86
N GLY A 891 44.05 31.23 18.37
CA GLY A 891 43.32 30.82 17.17
C GLY A 891 41.88 31.29 17.15
N TYR A 892 41.06 30.70 16.28
CA TYR A 892 39.67 31.11 16.09
C TYR A 892 38.69 29.98 16.37
N SER A 893 37.47 30.38 16.71
CA SER A 893 36.32 29.48 16.77
C SER A 893 35.22 29.95 15.83
N ILE A 894 34.56 28.98 15.20
CA ILE A 894 33.55 29.18 14.16
C ILE A 894 32.18 28.86 14.74
N TYR A 895 31.24 29.77 14.54
CA TYR A 895 29.88 29.65 15.00
C TYR A 895 28.91 29.61 13.83
N GLN A 896 27.98 28.65 13.85
CA GLN A 896 26.89 28.48 12.90
C GLN A 896 25.57 28.53 13.68
N ASP A 897 24.68 29.44 13.31
CA ASP A 897 23.38 29.68 13.94
C ASP A 897 23.48 29.82 15.48
N GLY A 898 24.55 30.46 15.95
CA GLY A 898 24.84 30.63 17.38
C GLY A 898 25.62 29.49 18.03
N ASN A 899 25.76 28.33 17.38
CA ASN A 899 26.48 27.16 17.92
C ASN A 899 27.93 27.09 17.44
N ARG A 900 28.88 26.76 18.33
CA ARG A 900 30.27 26.55 17.91
C ARG A 900 30.41 25.23 17.15
N VAL A 901 30.82 25.30 15.89
CA VAL A 901 31.02 24.14 15.00
C VAL A 901 32.48 23.77 14.80
N ALA A 902 33.41 24.68 15.09
CA ALA A 902 34.84 24.42 15.05
C ALA A 902 35.63 25.33 16.01
N SER A 903 36.82 24.88 16.43
CA SER A 903 37.73 25.62 17.31
C SER A 903 39.19 25.34 16.96
N ASN A 904 40.13 26.12 17.50
CA ASN A 904 41.57 26.00 17.27
C ASN A 904 41.99 26.18 15.82
N ILE A 905 41.22 26.94 15.04
CA ILE A 905 41.55 27.26 13.66
C ILE A 905 42.70 28.26 13.67
N LYS A 906 43.80 27.94 12.99
CA LYS A 906 45.00 28.80 12.94
C LYS A 906 45.00 29.65 11.67
N GLU A 907 44.31 29.19 10.63
CA GLU A 907 44.09 29.88 9.38
C GLU A 907 42.99 30.94 9.50
N THR A 908 42.90 31.83 8.51
CA THR A 908 41.85 32.86 8.41
C THR A 908 40.79 32.51 7.35
N VAL A 909 40.68 31.22 7.05
CA VAL A 909 39.72 30.63 6.12
C VAL A 909 39.25 29.30 6.67
N TYR A 910 37.95 29.03 6.61
CA TYR A 910 37.37 27.77 7.05
C TYR A 910 36.15 27.41 6.20
N THR A 911 36.03 26.16 5.79
CA THR A 911 34.85 25.67 5.03
C THR A 911 33.99 24.79 5.93
N VAL A 912 32.74 25.19 6.08
CA VAL A 912 31.69 24.42 6.75
C VAL A 912 31.00 23.55 5.70
N HIS A 913 30.90 22.25 5.94
CA HIS A 913 30.34 21.25 5.01
C HIS A 913 29.01 20.67 5.55
N SER A 914 28.36 19.81 4.74
CA SER A 914 27.12 19.10 5.10
C SER A 914 25.95 20.02 5.43
N LEU A 915 25.88 21.19 4.80
CA LEU A 915 24.77 22.13 4.94
C LEU A 915 23.64 21.78 3.95
N MET A 916 22.40 22.12 4.32
CA MET A 916 21.25 21.94 3.44
C MET A 916 21.13 23.15 2.49
N ASN A 917 21.14 22.88 1.18
CA ASN A 917 20.92 23.93 0.18
C ASN A 917 19.52 24.53 0.33
N GLY A 918 19.39 25.85 0.16
CA GLY A 918 18.13 26.59 0.30
C GLY A 918 17.78 27.03 1.72
N LYS A 919 18.48 26.53 2.75
CA LYS A 919 18.36 27.01 4.14
C LYS A 919 19.32 28.17 4.40
N GLU A 920 18.83 29.29 4.93
CA GLU A 920 19.69 30.41 5.36
C GLU A 920 20.39 30.03 6.67
N TYR A 921 21.71 30.20 6.71
CA TYR A 921 22.54 30.01 7.89
C TYR A 921 23.18 31.34 8.29
N THR A 922 23.42 31.51 9.58
CA THR A 922 24.12 32.67 10.13
C THR A 922 25.49 32.22 10.67
N PHE A 923 26.58 32.86 10.23
CA PHE A 923 27.92 32.55 10.70
C PHE A 923 28.55 33.73 11.44
N ALA A 924 29.23 33.44 12.54
CA ALA A 924 30.07 34.38 13.27
C ALA A 924 31.37 33.69 13.70
N ILE A 925 32.38 34.48 14.06
CA ILE A 925 33.66 33.95 14.52
C ILE A 925 34.16 34.71 15.75
N SER A 926 34.98 34.06 16.56
CA SER A 926 35.69 34.65 17.70
C SER A 926 37.18 34.33 17.62
N ALA A 927 37.99 35.17 18.27
CA ALA A 927 39.41 34.95 18.51
C ALA A 927 39.63 34.49 19.95
N VAL A 928 40.59 33.58 20.15
CA VAL A 928 40.95 32.98 21.44
C VAL A 928 42.44 33.24 21.69
N ASN A 929 42.82 33.67 22.89
CA ASN A 929 44.24 33.84 23.25
C ASN A 929 44.86 32.59 23.92
N GLU A 930 46.17 32.61 24.18
CA GLU A 930 46.93 31.50 24.77
C GLU A 930 46.44 31.12 26.19
N GLU A 931 45.84 32.06 26.91
CA GLU A 931 45.19 31.86 28.20
C GLU A 931 43.75 31.30 28.08
N GLY A 932 43.24 31.14 26.85
CA GLY A 932 41.93 30.54 26.58
C GLY A 932 40.75 31.51 26.70
N THR A 933 40.99 32.82 26.85
CA THR A 933 39.94 33.84 26.83
C THR A 933 39.50 34.15 25.39
N GLU A 934 38.21 34.35 25.20
CA GLU A 934 37.59 34.47 23.89
C GLU A 934 36.95 35.84 23.67
N SER A 935 37.13 36.38 22.47
CA SER A 935 36.55 37.64 22.05
C SER A 935 35.02 37.58 22.00
N VAL A 936 34.39 38.76 21.98
CA VAL A 936 33.01 38.85 21.46
C VAL A 936 32.97 38.37 20.01
N LEU A 937 31.83 37.84 19.57
CA LEU A 937 31.64 37.39 18.20
C LEU A 937 31.80 38.56 17.21
N SER A 938 32.33 38.26 16.03
CA SER A 938 32.29 39.16 14.88
C SER A 938 30.85 39.54 14.54
N GLN A 939 30.66 40.59 13.74
CA GLN A 939 29.38 40.76 13.05
C GLN A 939 29.05 39.49 12.26
N ALA A 940 27.84 38.98 12.48
CA ALA A 940 27.39 37.77 11.83
C ALA A 940 27.09 38.03 10.34
N VAL A 941 27.40 37.05 9.52
CA VAL A 941 27.06 37.04 8.08
C VAL A 941 26.00 35.97 7.84
N LYS A 942 24.94 36.36 7.13
CA LYS A 942 23.90 35.45 6.67
C LYS A 942 24.24 34.95 5.28
N VAL A 943 24.06 33.67 5.05
CA VAL A 943 24.34 33.03 3.77
C VAL A 943 23.47 31.80 3.59
N THR A 944 22.92 31.65 2.40
CA THR A 944 22.15 30.48 2.01
C THR A 944 23.02 29.65 1.07
N PRO A 945 23.49 28.45 1.48
CA PRO A 945 24.09 27.49 0.57
C PRO A 945 23.11 27.21 -0.55
N PHE A 946 23.62 27.11 -1.76
CA PHE A 946 22.82 26.77 -2.93
C PHE A 946 23.56 25.70 -3.70
N ALA A 947 22.80 24.80 -4.32
CA ALA A 947 23.36 23.86 -5.28
C ALA A 947 24.15 24.68 -6.29
N ALA A 948 25.44 24.35 -6.47
CA ALA A 948 26.30 25.13 -7.34
C ALA A 948 25.62 25.25 -8.72
N PRO A 949 25.48 26.46 -9.29
CA PRO A 949 24.90 26.60 -10.61
C PRO A 949 25.71 25.74 -11.57
N SER A 950 25.01 24.87 -12.30
CA SER A 950 25.59 23.96 -13.27
C SER A 950 26.52 24.75 -14.19
N SER A 951 27.82 24.44 -14.16
CA SER A 951 28.83 25.13 -14.95
C SER A 951 29.61 24.11 -15.77
N ILE A 952 30.21 24.56 -16.87
CA ILE A 952 31.02 23.65 -17.69
C ILE A 952 32.21 23.10 -16.88
N ALA A 953 32.72 23.85 -15.89
CA ALA A 953 33.77 23.39 -14.99
C ALA A 953 33.29 22.28 -14.04
N SER A 954 32.11 22.42 -13.43
CA SER A 954 31.53 21.39 -12.55
C SER A 954 31.16 20.13 -13.32
N LEU A 955 30.67 20.26 -14.55
CA LEU A 955 30.42 19.13 -15.45
C LEU A 955 31.70 18.37 -15.80
N ILE A 956 32.83 19.08 -16.06
CA ILE A 956 34.12 18.43 -16.31
C ILE A 956 34.60 17.66 -15.07
N SER A 957 34.46 18.23 -13.87
CA SER A 957 34.79 17.50 -12.63
C SER A 957 33.89 16.28 -12.41
N LEU A 958 32.60 16.37 -12.74
CA LEU A 958 31.66 15.25 -12.65
C LEU A 958 32.03 14.12 -13.64
N LEU A 959 32.42 14.46 -14.88
CA LEU A 959 32.93 13.51 -15.86
C LEU A 959 34.19 12.79 -15.34
N ASP A 960 35.13 13.53 -14.75
CA ASP A 960 36.36 12.94 -14.23
C ASP A 960 36.09 12.01 -13.04
N ARG A 961 35.11 12.32 -12.18
CA ARG A 961 34.64 11.41 -11.13
C ARG A 961 34.07 10.10 -11.69
N TYR A 962 33.16 10.18 -12.66
CA TYR A 962 32.58 8.96 -13.25
C TYR A 962 33.59 8.15 -14.07
N LYS A 963 34.61 8.80 -14.64
CA LYS A 963 35.75 8.09 -15.25
C LYS A 963 36.60 7.36 -14.22
N ALA A 964 36.80 7.98 -13.05
CA ALA A 964 37.59 7.38 -11.96
C ALA A 964 36.85 6.22 -11.27
N SER A 965 35.52 6.30 -11.13
CA SER A 965 34.69 5.23 -10.55
C SER A 965 34.44 4.06 -11.52
N GLY A 966 34.59 4.29 -12.83
CA GLY A 966 34.28 3.31 -13.88
C GLY A 966 32.85 3.42 -14.42
N ASP A 967 32.03 4.30 -13.83
CA ASP A 967 30.65 4.57 -14.22
C ASP A 967 30.53 5.25 -15.60
N LEU A 968 31.61 5.81 -16.11
CA LEU A 968 31.72 6.35 -17.47
C LEU A 968 33.05 5.87 -18.09
N SER A 969 32.97 5.10 -19.17
CA SER A 969 34.14 4.44 -19.73
C SER A 969 34.19 4.47 -21.26
N GLY A 970 35.30 3.95 -21.82
CA GLY A 970 35.43 3.72 -23.25
C GLY A 970 35.39 4.99 -24.12
N PRO A 971 35.00 4.86 -25.40
CA PRO A 971 34.96 5.99 -26.34
C PRO A 971 34.00 7.11 -25.95
N LEU A 972 32.93 6.79 -25.21
CA LEU A 972 31.94 7.76 -24.76
C LEU A 972 32.56 8.79 -23.79
N ALA A 973 33.36 8.33 -22.82
CA ALA A 973 34.07 9.20 -21.89
C ALA A 973 34.91 10.28 -22.60
N ASN A 974 35.58 9.89 -23.68
CA ASN A 974 36.39 10.80 -24.49
C ASN A 974 35.54 11.80 -25.29
N GLN A 975 34.41 11.37 -25.85
CA GLN A 975 33.49 12.23 -26.61
C GLN A 975 32.83 13.30 -25.71
N LEU A 976 32.39 12.89 -24.53
CA LEU A 976 31.80 13.79 -23.53
C LEU A 976 32.83 14.79 -23.00
N THR A 977 34.02 14.31 -22.64
CA THR A 977 35.13 15.18 -22.19
C THR A 977 35.50 16.21 -23.26
N ASN A 978 35.60 15.80 -24.52
CA ASN A 978 35.94 16.71 -25.62
C ASN A 978 34.84 17.75 -25.86
N SER A 979 33.57 17.34 -25.83
CA SER A 979 32.43 18.26 -26.02
C SER A 979 32.37 19.29 -24.89
N ALA A 980 32.53 18.86 -23.64
CA ALA A 980 32.57 19.77 -22.49
C ALA A 980 33.77 20.74 -22.54
N LYS A 981 34.97 20.27 -22.93
CA LYS A 981 36.15 21.14 -23.09
C LYS A 981 35.99 22.15 -24.23
N GLN A 982 35.36 21.77 -25.34
CA GLN A 982 35.06 22.71 -26.44
C GLN A 982 34.03 23.75 -26.00
N ALA A 983 32.99 23.33 -25.29
CA ALA A 983 32.03 24.25 -24.71
C ALA A 983 32.72 25.27 -23.77
N ALA A 984 33.62 24.80 -22.89
CA ALA A 984 34.39 25.68 -22.01
C ALA A 984 35.28 26.66 -22.77
N HIS A 985 35.97 26.19 -23.81
CA HIS A 985 36.83 27.02 -24.64
C HIS A 985 36.04 28.15 -25.32
N HIS A 986 34.91 27.82 -25.96
CA HIS A 986 34.07 28.81 -26.62
C HIS A 986 33.43 29.80 -25.64
N LEU A 987 33.02 29.33 -24.46
CA LEU A 987 32.52 30.20 -23.40
C LEU A 987 33.60 31.18 -22.92
N SER A 988 34.85 30.71 -22.74
CA SER A 988 35.98 31.56 -22.34
C SER A 988 36.35 32.61 -23.38
N ASN A 989 36.06 32.34 -24.66
CA ASN A 989 36.23 33.29 -25.76
C ASN A 989 35.01 34.23 -25.95
N GLY A 990 34.03 34.17 -25.04
CA GLY A 990 32.83 35.02 -25.04
C GLY A 990 31.70 34.57 -25.97
N SER A 991 31.77 33.37 -26.56
CA SER A 991 30.77 32.86 -27.51
C SER A 991 29.81 31.88 -26.85
N LYS A 992 28.76 32.40 -26.19
CA LYS A 992 27.73 31.60 -25.50
C LYS A 992 26.97 30.65 -26.43
N ASP A 993 26.55 31.12 -27.61
CA ASP A 993 25.81 30.29 -28.59
C ASP A 993 26.63 29.07 -29.05
N GLN A 994 27.94 29.27 -29.26
CA GLN A 994 28.83 28.21 -29.69
C GLN A 994 29.10 27.23 -28.53
N ALA A 995 29.17 27.72 -27.29
CA ALA A 995 29.24 26.86 -26.11
C ALA A 995 27.96 26.02 -25.94
N ALA A 996 26.78 26.62 -26.11
CA ALA A 996 25.50 25.91 -26.05
C ALA A 996 25.40 24.80 -27.11
N LYS A 997 25.90 25.07 -28.33
CA LYS A 997 25.96 24.05 -29.39
C LYS A 997 26.78 22.83 -28.98
N PHE A 998 27.95 23.04 -28.39
CA PHE A 998 28.77 21.92 -27.91
C PHE A 998 28.14 21.17 -26.72
N MET A 999 27.30 21.85 -25.92
CA MET A 999 26.51 21.20 -24.88
C MET A 999 25.32 20.39 -25.42
N HIS A 1000 24.70 20.82 -26.52
CA HIS A 1000 23.75 19.97 -27.24
C HIS A 1000 24.44 18.76 -27.89
N ASP A 1001 25.64 18.93 -28.45
CA ASP A 1001 26.45 17.82 -28.96
C ASP A 1001 26.84 16.85 -27.82
N PHE A 1002 27.12 17.36 -26.63
CA PHE A 1002 27.35 16.55 -25.43
C PHE A 1002 26.14 15.64 -25.12
N LEU A 1003 24.92 16.19 -25.06
CA LEU A 1003 23.69 15.41 -24.85
C LEU A 1003 23.44 14.40 -25.98
N LYS A 1004 23.76 14.77 -27.23
CA LYS A 1004 23.64 13.87 -28.38
C LYS A 1004 24.60 12.68 -28.30
N HIS A 1005 25.83 12.92 -27.84
CA HIS A 1005 26.79 11.84 -27.58
C HIS A 1005 26.33 10.95 -26.43
N LEU A 1006 25.85 11.55 -25.33
CA LEU A 1006 25.38 10.85 -24.15
C LEU A 1006 24.16 9.95 -24.44
N ASN A 1007 23.28 10.36 -25.35
CA ASN A 1007 22.07 9.63 -25.72
C ASN A 1007 22.23 8.73 -26.96
N LYS A 1008 23.45 8.44 -27.40
CA LYS A 1008 23.67 7.59 -28.58
C LYS A 1008 23.51 6.10 -28.23
N ASP A 1009 22.55 5.41 -28.84
CA ASP A 1009 22.18 4.01 -28.51
C ASP A 1009 23.34 3.00 -28.40
N PRO A 1010 24.33 2.97 -29.32
CA PRO A 1010 25.42 1.99 -29.25
C PRO A 1010 26.45 2.26 -28.15
N MET A 1011 26.28 3.31 -27.35
CA MET A 1011 27.22 3.75 -26.32
C MET A 1011 26.61 3.70 -24.91
N GLN A 1012 25.35 3.25 -24.77
CA GLN A 1012 24.63 3.23 -23.49
C GLN A 1012 25.21 2.23 -22.49
N ASP A 1013 25.93 1.20 -22.95
CA ASP A 1013 26.65 0.24 -22.09
C ASP A 1013 27.94 0.81 -21.50
N LYS A 1014 28.34 2.03 -21.89
CA LYS A 1014 29.57 2.71 -21.43
C LYS A 1014 29.32 3.76 -20.34
N VAL A 1015 28.07 3.92 -19.91
CA VAL A 1015 27.68 4.86 -18.85
C VAL A 1015 26.60 4.20 -17.98
N THR A 1016 26.71 4.28 -16.65
CA THR A 1016 25.63 3.81 -15.77
C THR A 1016 24.43 4.74 -15.86
N GLN A 1017 23.22 4.22 -15.60
CA GLN A 1017 22.01 5.03 -15.69
C GLN A 1017 22.06 6.25 -14.74
N ALA A 1018 22.58 6.07 -13.52
CA ALA A 1018 22.78 7.16 -12.56
C ALA A 1018 23.76 8.24 -13.08
N ALA A 1019 24.88 7.85 -13.69
CA ALA A 1019 25.81 8.80 -14.29
C ALA A 1019 25.20 9.50 -15.51
N LYS A 1020 24.41 8.79 -16.32
CA LYS A 1020 23.70 9.36 -17.48
C LYS A 1020 22.69 10.42 -17.05
N ASP A 1021 21.89 10.14 -16.03
CA ASP A 1021 20.86 11.06 -15.55
C ASP A 1021 21.49 12.31 -14.94
N ALA A 1022 22.54 12.15 -14.13
CA ALA A 1022 23.29 13.27 -13.56
C ALA A 1022 23.97 14.13 -14.63
N LEU A 1023 24.63 13.52 -15.62
CA LEU A 1023 25.26 14.25 -16.73
C LEU A 1023 24.24 14.92 -17.65
N THR A 1024 23.04 14.33 -17.80
CA THR A 1024 21.94 14.89 -18.60
C THR A 1024 21.37 16.13 -17.91
N ALA A 1025 21.06 16.03 -16.62
CA ALA A 1025 20.54 17.14 -15.83
C ALA A 1025 21.52 18.33 -15.85
N GLU A 1026 22.80 18.07 -15.62
CA GLU A 1026 23.82 19.13 -15.64
C GLU A 1026 24.03 19.77 -17.01
N ALA A 1027 24.05 18.95 -18.08
CA ALA A 1027 24.17 19.50 -19.41
C ALA A 1027 22.94 20.34 -19.82
N GLN A 1028 21.73 19.94 -19.42
CA GLN A 1028 20.50 20.69 -19.68
C GLN A 1028 20.47 22.02 -18.92
N ALA A 1029 20.84 22.02 -17.65
CA ALA A 1029 20.93 23.25 -16.84
C ALA A 1029 21.94 24.25 -17.42
N ILE A 1030 23.10 23.76 -17.88
CA ILE A 1030 24.11 24.60 -18.57
C ILE A 1030 23.56 25.17 -19.89
N ILE A 1031 22.82 24.37 -20.68
CA ILE A 1031 22.21 24.85 -21.93
C ILE A 1031 21.22 25.97 -21.67
N ILE A 1032 20.37 25.82 -20.65
CA ILE A 1032 19.38 26.82 -20.24
C ILE A 1032 20.09 28.13 -19.87
N ASP A 1033 21.16 28.08 -19.06
CA ASP A 1033 21.94 29.27 -18.69
C ASP A 1033 22.64 29.93 -19.88
N LEU A 1034 23.16 29.15 -20.82
CA LEU A 1034 23.84 29.68 -22.01
C LEU A 1034 22.88 30.29 -23.03
N THR A 1035 21.61 29.88 -23.04
CA THR A 1035 20.60 30.29 -24.04
C THR A 1035 19.59 31.32 -23.54
N ASN A 1036 19.48 31.52 -22.23
CA ASN A 1036 18.73 32.61 -21.64
C ASN A 1036 19.46 33.95 -21.88
N LYS A 1037 18.75 34.91 -22.48
CA LYS A 1037 19.29 36.24 -22.85
C LYS A 1037 19.32 37.23 -21.70
#